data_AF-A0A843EV10-F1
#
_entry.id   AF-A0A843EV10-F1
#
_cell.length_a   1.000
_cell.length_b   1.000
_cell.length_c   1.000
_cell.angle_alpha   90.00
_cell.angle_beta   90.00
_cell.angle_gamma   90.00
#
_symmetry.space_group_name_H-M   'P 1'
#
loop_
_entity.id
_entity.type
_entity.pdbx_description
1 polymer ?
#
loop_
_entity_poly.entity_id
_entity_poly.type
_entity_poly.pdbx_seq_one_letter_code
_entity_poly.pdbx_strand_id
1 'polypeptide(L)'
;MNRKVILVLLILVSILALSHVSASENVNDTQVIMESDETDGNAFQLIDENDAELSFDNNYRNIQQEIDDAQENSTIYLKGDYVCDYLIKVNKTVKIVGNGTVTIKYNGSSDLTTPFFYINKTAPNVVLSNIKFIGGTFLWGGAITWQGENGTISNCEFSNNHASSGEYGIGGAVLIMANNVNVTDCFFSDNQADLHAGALLCNGTIGVISNCEFRGNKANNPKGHGGAVTIFGSNYIVRNCSFTDNSASDYGGAISILNGYDNIIQNCTFNENYVTANIVEGEYQGGGAVFSASRYLTVDNSTFLGNLAKQSRGGAISLSENDIVNGSYFKDNFALYGNDLAYTCKAITYNHFVIDFNETLTQALDIKVNNQTGEDLFEAFLLDSNNTIEKIKMNSSVVFSAGLIFKYGASGSIYVTVEGGIIELGNIRVLNQPNAKITFTNNLLTVSNLPVGKYTLRVTTTPDENHTAVDGDLTITVNKATAVLSASKVTVALKSGSSWTIKIVDSRDNKPISGLKITLKVYTGKKYKTVTVTTNSKGEASYKTKSLATGSHKVVASASHAGYNFNTVTSSINVVKQTALKFKLQAKSSDKGGALLSYMALNKKTKKGVNGIKMKVLIYTGKTYKTFILKTKKIKGKKKTYQGAFGFATNQFSAGKHKVVIMPESIKYKGSVKTSIVIKKSATKGLKFFRKV
;
A
#
# COMPACT_ATOMS: atom_id res chain seq x y z
N MET A 1 -6.98 73.21 19.04
CA MET A 1 -6.52 71.82 19.27
C MET A 1 -5.78 71.78 20.60
N ASN A 2 -6.45 71.31 21.65
CA ASN A 2 -5.90 71.36 23.02
C ASN A 2 -5.47 69.94 23.41
N ARG A 3 -4.20 69.73 23.76
CA ARG A 3 -3.63 68.39 24.03
C ARG A 3 -4.30 67.63 25.19
N LYS A 4 -5.13 68.30 25.99
CA LYS A 4 -5.99 67.66 27.00
C LYS A 4 -7.30 67.08 26.45
N VAL A 5 -7.75 67.49 25.27
CA VAL A 5 -8.99 67.00 24.62
C VAL A 5 -8.73 65.70 23.83
N ILE A 6 -7.50 65.48 23.35
CA ILE A 6 -7.15 64.23 22.63
C ILE A 6 -6.86 63.07 23.59
N LEU A 7 -6.38 63.32 24.81
CA LEU A 7 -6.17 62.28 25.82
C LEU A 7 -7.49 61.83 26.49
N VAL A 8 -8.49 62.72 26.58
CA VAL A 8 -9.84 62.39 27.07
C VAL A 8 -10.64 61.58 26.03
N LEU A 9 -10.37 61.76 24.73
CA LEU A 9 -10.98 60.96 23.65
C LEU A 9 -10.33 59.58 23.46
N LEU A 10 -9.09 59.36 23.93
CA LEU A 10 -8.41 58.05 23.87
C LEU A 10 -8.66 57.17 25.11
N ILE A 11 -9.19 57.72 26.20
CA ILE A 11 -9.60 56.96 27.40
C ILE A 11 -11.11 56.63 27.36
N LEU A 12 -11.92 57.35 26.58
CA LEU A 12 -13.34 57.02 26.38
C LEU A 12 -13.60 55.87 25.39
N VAL A 13 -12.62 55.48 24.56
CA VAL A 13 -12.75 54.36 23.61
C VAL A 13 -12.33 53.01 24.21
N SER A 14 -11.76 52.99 25.42
CA SER A 14 -11.36 51.75 26.12
C SER A 14 -12.23 51.37 27.31
N ILE A 15 -13.28 52.14 27.65
CA ILE A 15 -14.19 51.86 28.79
C ILE A 15 -15.61 51.44 28.33
N LEU A 16 -15.92 51.45 27.03
CA LEU A 16 -17.18 50.91 26.48
C LEU A 16 -17.15 49.40 26.15
N ALA A 17 -16.14 48.66 26.61
CA ALA A 17 -16.05 47.21 26.44
C ALA A 17 -16.30 46.39 27.73
N LEU A 18 -16.57 47.02 28.87
CA LEU A 18 -16.78 46.33 30.15
C LEU A 18 -17.81 47.04 31.02
N SER A 19 -19.09 46.67 30.89
CA SER A 19 -20.08 46.50 31.98
C SER A 19 -21.50 46.41 31.41
N HIS A 20 -22.22 45.38 31.85
CA HIS A 20 -23.62 45.08 31.55
C HIS A 20 -24.58 46.23 31.91
N VAL A 21 -25.74 46.30 31.25
CA VAL A 21 -27.06 46.27 31.92
C VAL A 21 -28.17 45.96 30.90
N SER A 22 -29.07 45.12 31.38
CA SER A 22 -30.29 44.52 30.82
C SER A 22 -31.19 45.38 29.94
N ALA A 23 -31.64 44.78 28.85
CA ALA A 23 -33.06 44.73 28.51
C ALA A 23 -33.48 43.24 28.58
N SER A 24 -33.99 42.83 29.73
CA SER A 24 -34.70 41.56 29.88
C SER A 24 -36.11 41.76 29.34
N GLU A 25 -36.32 41.47 28.06
CA GLU A 25 -37.66 41.13 27.60
C GLU A 25 -37.90 39.67 27.96
N ASN A 26 -38.94 39.45 28.77
CA ASN A 26 -39.42 38.16 29.25
C ASN A 26 -39.37 37.07 28.17
N VAL A 27 -38.42 36.16 28.30
CA VAL A 27 -38.53 34.80 27.78
C VAL A 27 -38.23 33.91 28.97
N ASN A 28 -39.23 33.13 29.39
CA ASN A 28 -39.14 32.19 30.48
C ASN A 28 -37.84 31.37 30.38
N ASP A 29 -36.94 31.60 31.33
CA ASP A 29 -35.78 30.78 31.57
C ASP A 29 -36.29 29.42 32.06
N THR A 30 -36.57 28.55 31.10
CA THR A 30 -37.09 27.21 31.36
C THR A 30 -35.83 26.38 31.60
N GLN A 31 -35.45 26.25 32.89
CA GLN A 31 -34.78 25.03 33.32
C GLN A 31 -35.62 23.88 32.74
N VAL A 32 -35.05 23.10 31.82
CA VAL A 32 -35.66 21.84 31.40
C VAL A 32 -35.51 20.87 32.57
N ILE A 33 -36.39 21.04 33.55
CA ILE A 33 -36.92 19.96 34.36
C ILE A 33 -37.64 19.05 33.37
N MET A 34 -37.51 17.75 33.56
CA MET A 34 -38.26 16.75 32.81
C MET A 34 -39.75 17.11 32.79
N GLU A 35 -40.25 17.65 31.67
CA GLU A 35 -41.65 17.53 31.30
C GLU A 35 -41.85 16.09 30.85
N SER A 36 -42.08 15.21 31.82
CA SER A 36 -42.92 14.04 31.59
C SER A 36 -44.37 14.55 31.60
N ASP A 37 -45.05 14.41 30.48
CA ASP A 37 -46.51 14.44 30.47
C ASP A 37 -47.02 13.38 31.47
N GLU A 38 -47.94 13.82 32.31
CA GLU A 38 -48.77 13.09 33.28
C GLU A 38 -48.16 12.73 34.66
N THR A 39 -48.39 13.67 35.60
CA THR A 39 -48.79 13.45 37.01
C THR A 39 -47.99 12.45 37.86
N ASP A 40 -46.95 12.93 38.57
CA ASP A 40 -46.98 13.09 40.03
C ASP A 40 -45.63 13.64 40.50
N GLY A 41 -45.64 14.90 40.97
CA GLY A 41 -44.47 15.51 41.58
C GLY A 41 -44.14 14.82 42.89
N ASN A 42 -42.95 14.20 42.97
CA ASN A 42 -42.07 14.10 44.15
C ASN A 42 -40.92 13.10 43.88
N ALA A 43 -39.69 13.58 43.61
CA ALA A 43 -38.43 12.91 44.00
C ALA A 43 -37.17 13.68 43.51
N PHE A 44 -36.87 14.81 44.13
CA PHE A 44 -35.48 15.29 44.29
C PHE A 44 -35.30 15.69 45.76
N GLN A 45 -35.46 14.72 46.65
CA GLN A 45 -35.11 14.92 48.05
C GLN A 45 -33.61 14.72 48.18
N LEU A 46 -32.90 15.81 48.48
CA LEU A 46 -31.56 15.77 49.08
C LEU A 46 -31.61 14.75 50.22
N ILE A 47 -30.69 13.77 50.22
CA ILE A 47 -30.57 12.82 51.32
C ILE A 47 -30.33 13.64 52.59
N ASP A 48 -31.34 13.64 53.47
CA ASP A 48 -31.35 14.39 54.72
C ASP A 48 -30.30 13.81 55.67
N GLU A 49 -29.61 14.70 56.37
CA GLU A 49 -28.56 14.41 57.34
C GLU A 49 -29.18 13.71 58.56
N ASN A 50 -29.17 12.37 58.59
CA ASN A 50 -29.35 11.66 59.86
C ASN A 50 -28.24 10.62 60.03
N ASP A 51 -27.39 10.91 61.03
CA ASP A 51 -26.39 10.02 61.60
C ASP A 51 -27.08 8.81 62.22
N ALA A 52 -27.18 7.71 61.47
CA ALA A 52 -27.39 6.40 62.04
C ALA A 52 -26.01 5.71 62.13
N GLU A 53 -25.41 5.73 63.31
CA GLU A 53 -24.26 4.89 63.65
C GLU A 53 -24.63 3.42 63.48
N LEU A 54 -24.17 2.81 62.40
CA LEU A 54 -24.18 1.36 62.22
C LEU A 54 -22.79 0.83 62.55
N SER A 55 -22.66 0.14 63.69
CA SER A 55 -21.41 -0.53 64.07
C SER A 55 -21.21 -1.79 63.25
N PHE A 56 -20.04 -1.95 62.62
CA PHE A 56 -19.66 -3.16 61.90
C PHE A 56 -18.39 -3.81 62.45
N ASP A 57 -18.36 -5.14 62.33
CA ASP A 57 -17.43 -6.09 62.95
C ASP A 57 -16.00 -6.01 62.36
N ASN A 58 -15.01 -6.25 63.23
CA ASN A 58 -13.63 -5.74 63.20
C ASN A 58 -12.63 -6.48 62.28
N ASN A 59 -13.06 -7.03 61.13
CA ASN A 59 -12.15 -7.83 60.29
C ASN A 59 -12.02 -7.41 58.81
N TYR A 60 -12.57 -6.27 58.41
CA TYR A 60 -12.31 -5.65 57.10
C TYR A 60 -11.79 -4.22 57.29
N ARG A 61 -10.71 -3.86 56.58
CA ARG A 61 -10.15 -2.50 56.64
C ARG A 61 -11.20 -1.52 56.12
N ASN A 62 -11.72 -0.67 56.99
CA ASN A 62 -12.76 0.29 56.64
C ASN A 62 -12.14 1.50 55.91
N ILE A 63 -12.39 1.63 54.61
CA ILE A 63 -11.93 2.79 53.81
C ILE A 63 -12.46 4.11 54.39
N GLN A 64 -13.67 4.12 54.97
CA GLN A 64 -14.24 5.31 55.60
C GLN A 64 -13.37 5.78 56.76
N GLN A 65 -12.91 4.88 57.62
CA GLN A 65 -12.02 5.24 58.72
C GLN A 65 -10.69 5.82 58.21
N GLU A 66 -10.12 5.24 57.15
CA GLU A 66 -8.91 5.78 56.53
C GLU A 66 -9.12 7.22 55.99
N ILE A 67 -10.32 7.52 55.48
CA ILE A 67 -10.70 8.88 55.06
C ILE A 67 -10.88 9.78 56.28
N ASP A 68 -11.56 9.33 57.32
CA ASP A 68 -11.86 10.13 58.51
C ASP A 68 -10.56 10.52 59.24
N ASP A 69 -9.62 9.59 59.38
CA ASP A 69 -8.31 9.80 60.00
C ASP A 69 -7.35 10.63 59.13
N ALA A 70 -7.57 10.65 57.81
CA ALA A 70 -6.71 11.37 56.88
C ALA A 70 -6.79 12.89 57.06
N GLN A 71 -5.62 13.54 57.02
CA GLN A 71 -5.54 15.00 56.93
C GLN A 71 -6.04 15.48 55.56
N GLU A 72 -6.59 16.68 55.50
CA GLU A 72 -6.97 17.29 54.23
C GLU A 72 -5.76 17.42 53.29
N ASN A 73 -5.98 17.20 52.00
CA ASN A 73 -4.98 17.12 50.92
C ASN A 73 -4.01 15.93 51.01
N SER A 74 -4.18 15.02 51.96
CA SER A 74 -3.32 13.84 52.08
C SER A 74 -3.66 12.75 51.06
N THR A 75 -2.80 11.73 50.98
CA THR A 75 -2.96 10.57 50.11
C THR A 75 -3.16 9.31 50.94
N ILE A 76 -4.24 8.60 50.64
CA ILE A 76 -4.65 7.32 51.22
C ILE A 76 -4.25 6.23 50.22
N TYR A 77 -3.47 5.25 50.68
CA TYR A 77 -3.01 4.13 49.85
C TYR A 77 -3.74 2.85 50.24
N LEU A 78 -4.61 2.38 49.35
CA LEU A 78 -5.35 1.14 49.53
C LEU A 78 -4.43 -0.07 49.35
N LYS A 79 -4.52 -1.06 50.23
CA LYS A 79 -3.52 -2.16 50.33
C LYS A 79 -4.05 -3.56 50.03
N GLY A 80 -5.34 -3.73 49.76
CA GLY A 80 -5.94 -5.04 49.50
C GLY A 80 -7.27 -4.92 48.78
N ASP A 81 -7.98 -6.04 48.66
CA ASP A 81 -9.35 -6.04 48.12
C ASP A 81 -10.36 -5.75 49.22
N TYR A 82 -11.40 -4.99 48.88
CA TYR A 82 -12.44 -4.54 49.77
C TYR A 82 -13.78 -5.05 49.28
N VAL A 83 -14.53 -5.65 50.21
CA VAL A 83 -15.96 -5.86 50.03
C VAL A 83 -16.66 -4.64 50.60
N CYS A 84 -17.44 -3.95 49.76
CA CYS A 84 -18.13 -2.72 50.12
C CYS A 84 -19.64 -3.00 50.17
N ASP A 85 -20.17 -3.02 51.38
CA ASP A 85 -21.59 -3.15 51.73
C ASP A 85 -22.12 -1.92 52.47
N TYR A 86 -21.35 -0.81 52.42
CA TYR A 86 -21.69 0.48 53.03
C TYR A 86 -21.26 1.63 52.13
N LEU A 87 -21.85 2.81 52.34
CA LEU A 87 -21.47 4.02 51.63
C LEU A 87 -20.15 4.61 52.13
N ILE A 88 -19.19 4.86 51.23
CA ILE A 88 -17.97 5.62 51.52
C ILE A 88 -18.20 7.09 51.16
N LYS A 89 -18.28 7.96 52.17
CA LYS A 89 -18.45 9.41 52.01
C LYS A 89 -17.09 10.11 52.01
N VAL A 90 -16.81 10.85 50.94
CA VAL A 90 -15.63 11.73 50.84
C VAL A 90 -16.09 13.17 50.99
N ASN A 91 -15.92 13.72 52.19
CA ASN A 91 -16.36 15.08 52.55
C ASN A 91 -15.24 16.12 52.61
N LYS A 92 -14.01 15.73 52.26
CA LYS A 92 -12.80 16.57 52.27
C LYS A 92 -11.88 16.24 51.10
N THR A 93 -11.03 17.19 50.73
CA THR A 93 -10.04 17.02 49.65
C THR A 93 -9.04 15.92 50.03
N VAL A 94 -9.01 14.80 49.31
CA VAL A 94 -8.05 13.71 49.51
C VAL A 94 -7.73 13.01 48.19
N LYS A 95 -6.60 12.29 48.15
CA LYS A 95 -6.26 11.36 47.07
C LYS A 95 -6.37 9.93 47.56
N ILE A 96 -7.17 9.10 46.90
CA ILE A 96 -7.35 7.69 47.24
C ILE A 96 -6.76 6.87 46.11
N VAL A 97 -5.69 6.14 46.42
CA VAL A 97 -4.81 5.54 45.42
C VAL A 97 -4.67 4.05 45.71
N GLY A 98 -5.12 3.22 44.77
CA GLY A 98 -4.80 1.80 44.75
C GLY A 98 -3.46 1.50 44.09
N ASN A 99 -3.16 0.22 43.91
CA ASN A 99 -1.96 -0.26 43.20
C ASN A 99 -2.27 -0.86 41.82
N GLY A 100 -3.49 -0.66 41.30
CA GLY A 100 -3.99 -1.21 40.04
C GLY A 100 -4.56 -2.63 40.16
N THR A 101 -4.31 -3.33 41.27
CA THR A 101 -4.92 -4.64 41.57
C THR A 101 -6.00 -4.55 42.64
N VAL A 102 -6.02 -3.48 43.44
CA VAL A 102 -7.04 -3.23 44.46
C VAL A 102 -8.44 -3.25 43.83
N THR A 103 -9.27 -4.16 44.34
CA THR A 103 -10.67 -4.29 43.94
C THR A 103 -11.59 -3.86 45.07
N ILE A 104 -12.55 -3.00 44.77
CA ILE A 104 -13.70 -2.65 45.60
C ILE A 104 -14.91 -3.30 44.95
N LYS A 105 -15.48 -4.31 45.61
CA LYS A 105 -16.58 -5.11 45.07
C LYS A 105 -17.80 -5.10 45.97
N TYR A 106 -18.98 -5.11 45.34
CA TYR A 106 -20.22 -5.44 46.03
C TYR A 106 -20.34 -6.96 46.23
N ASN A 107 -20.96 -7.39 47.34
CA ASN A 107 -21.16 -8.82 47.65
C ASN A 107 -22.62 -9.30 47.52
N GLY A 108 -23.51 -8.52 46.92
CA GLY A 108 -24.87 -8.98 46.58
C GLY A 108 -25.82 -9.16 47.77
N SER A 109 -25.56 -8.53 48.92
CA SER A 109 -26.54 -8.47 50.02
C SER A 109 -27.63 -7.48 49.63
N SER A 110 -28.75 -8.01 49.14
CA SER A 110 -29.95 -7.30 48.63
C SER A 110 -30.13 -5.89 49.19
N ASP A 111 -30.19 -4.93 48.27
CA ASP A 111 -30.49 -3.51 48.45
C ASP A 111 -29.33 -2.64 48.97
N LEU A 112 -28.19 -2.61 48.27
CA LEU A 112 -27.39 -1.38 48.32
C LEU A 112 -28.19 -0.24 47.69
N THR A 113 -28.88 0.51 48.54
CA THR A 113 -29.49 1.80 48.23
C THR A 113 -28.45 2.92 48.20
N THR A 114 -27.15 2.60 48.15
CA THR A 114 -26.06 3.58 48.17
C THR A 114 -24.91 3.17 47.24
N PRO A 115 -24.20 4.13 46.63
CA PRO A 115 -23.01 3.85 45.81
C PRO A 115 -21.86 3.36 46.71
N PHE A 116 -20.79 2.83 46.11
CA PHE A 116 -19.53 2.62 46.85
C PHE A 116 -18.99 3.96 47.36
N PHE A 117 -18.88 4.96 46.48
CA PHE A 117 -18.38 6.29 46.81
C PHE A 117 -19.42 7.37 46.56
N TYR A 118 -19.55 8.26 47.54
CA TYR A 118 -20.20 9.55 47.38
C TYR A 118 -19.16 10.65 47.61
N ILE A 119 -18.79 11.34 46.54
CA ILE A 119 -17.88 12.49 46.60
C ILE A 119 -18.71 13.74 46.80
N ASN A 120 -18.66 14.31 48.00
CA ASN A 120 -19.51 15.44 48.38
C ASN A 120 -19.10 16.72 47.64
N LYS A 121 -20.07 17.61 47.37
CA LYS A 121 -19.83 18.96 46.85
C LYS A 121 -18.85 19.78 47.70
N THR A 122 -18.72 19.48 48.98
CA THR A 122 -17.76 20.14 49.89
C THR A 122 -16.32 19.64 49.73
N ALA A 123 -16.09 18.62 48.89
CA ALA A 123 -14.78 17.98 48.69
C ALA A 123 -14.26 18.21 47.26
N PRO A 124 -13.75 19.42 46.94
CA PRO A 124 -13.15 19.67 45.64
C PRO A 124 -11.80 18.95 45.50
N ASN A 125 -11.29 18.84 44.27
CA ASN A 125 -9.95 18.30 43.97
C ASN A 125 -9.69 16.87 44.48
N VAL A 126 -10.73 16.08 44.71
CA VAL A 126 -10.60 14.66 45.07
C VAL A 126 -10.02 13.89 43.89
N VAL A 127 -9.08 12.99 44.18
CA VAL A 127 -8.48 12.08 43.19
C VAL A 127 -8.76 10.64 43.56
N LEU A 128 -9.37 9.88 42.65
CA LEU A 128 -9.44 8.42 42.73
C LEU A 128 -8.54 7.84 41.64
N SER A 129 -7.59 6.97 42.00
CA SER A 129 -6.75 6.35 40.98
C SER A 129 -6.28 4.93 41.29
N ASN A 130 -6.05 4.15 40.23
CA ASN A 130 -5.53 2.78 40.30
C ASN A 130 -6.42 1.79 41.07
N ILE A 131 -7.75 1.91 40.93
CA ILE A 131 -8.75 1.11 41.66
C ILE A 131 -9.71 0.44 40.69
N LYS A 132 -10.12 -0.79 41.01
CA LYS A 132 -11.18 -1.52 40.30
C LYS A 132 -12.48 -1.47 41.09
N PHE A 133 -13.58 -1.05 40.49
CA PHE A 133 -14.92 -0.97 41.06
C PHE A 133 -15.82 -1.98 40.36
N ILE A 134 -16.31 -2.97 41.11
CA ILE A 134 -17.00 -4.13 40.54
C ILE A 134 -18.36 -4.35 41.20
N GLY A 135 -19.42 -4.42 40.39
CA GLY A 135 -20.73 -4.89 40.84
C GLY A 135 -21.55 -3.90 41.65
N GLY A 136 -21.22 -2.60 41.67
CA GLY A 136 -22.02 -1.60 42.39
C GLY A 136 -23.42 -1.48 41.78
N THR A 137 -24.47 -1.40 42.60
CA THR A 137 -25.87 -1.52 42.14
C THR A 137 -26.73 -0.27 42.39
N PHE A 138 -26.13 0.88 42.72
CA PHE A 138 -26.89 2.06 43.12
C PHE A 138 -27.53 2.79 41.94
N LEU A 139 -28.71 3.35 42.16
CA LEU A 139 -29.51 3.99 41.11
C LEU A 139 -28.88 5.24 40.47
N TRP A 140 -27.94 5.90 41.14
CA TRP A 140 -27.26 7.11 40.66
C TRP A 140 -25.75 6.93 40.70
N GLY A 141 -25.14 6.43 39.63
CA GLY A 141 -23.74 6.04 39.69
C GLY A 141 -23.58 4.72 40.42
N GLY A 142 -23.76 3.59 39.72
CA GLY A 142 -23.79 2.25 40.33
C GLY A 142 -22.66 2.01 41.33
N ALA A 143 -21.46 2.49 41.01
CA ALA A 143 -20.31 2.52 41.91
C ALA A 143 -20.07 3.90 42.56
N ILE A 144 -20.21 5.00 41.82
CA ILE A 144 -19.78 6.33 42.29
C ILE A 144 -20.79 7.42 41.93
N THR A 145 -21.23 8.16 42.93
CA THR A 145 -21.87 9.47 42.76
C THR A 145 -20.86 10.59 43.06
N TRP A 146 -20.71 11.55 42.16
CA TRP A 146 -19.69 12.59 42.25
C TRP A 146 -20.27 14.01 42.18
N GLN A 147 -20.11 14.79 43.25
CA GLN A 147 -20.59 16.18 43.37
C GLN A 147 -19.47 17.20 43.67
N GLY A 148 -18.24 16.78 43.98
CA GLY A 148 -17.11 17.68 44.23
C GLY A 148 -16.47 18.23 42.95
N GLU A 149 -16.19 19.53 42.86
CA GLU A 149 -15.60 20.14 41.66
C GLU A 149 -14.10 19.82 41.49
N ASN A 150 -13.57 20.00 40.27
CA ASN A 150 -12.14 19.86 39.96
C ASN A 150 -11.57 18.46 40.25
N GLY A 151 -12.43 17.45 40.22
CA GLY A 151 -12.11 16.06 40.54
C GLY A 151 -11.28 15.35 39.47
N THR A 152 -10.67 14.23 39.83
CA THR A 152 -10.02 13.33 38.86
C THR A 152 -10.28 11.87 39.18
N ILE A 153 -10.72 11.11 38.18
CA ILE A 153 -10.76 9.65 38.18
C ILE A 153 -9.73 9.19 37.16
N SER A 154 -8.68 8.48 37.58
CA SER A 154 -7.61 8.08 36.66
C SER A 154 -7.07 6.67 36.84
N ASN A 155 -6.81 5.98 35.73
CA ASN A 155 -6.31 4.61 35.74
C ASN A 155 -7.18 3.65 36.58
N CYS A 156 -8.50 3.79 36.48
CA CYS A 156 -9.47 2.97 37.19
C CYS A 156 -10.20 2.02 36.23
N GLU A 157 -10.69 0.91 36.78
CA GLU A 157 -11.53 -0.05 36.07
C GLU A 157 -12.92 -0.08 36.71
N PHE A 158 -13.96 0.01 35.89
CA PHE A 158 -15.36 -0.11 36.31
C PHE A 158 -15.98 -1.27 35.54
N SER A 159 -16.34 -2.35 36.23
CA SER A 159 -16.93 -3.52 35.58
C SER A 159 -18.18 -4.04 36.26
N ASN A 160 -19.17 -4.42 35.44
CA ASN A 160 -20.44 -4.99 35.91
C ASN A 160 -21.19 -4.14 36.94
N ASN A 161 -21.01 -2.82 36.93
CA ASN A 161 -21.79 -1.92 37.79
C ASN A 161 -23.15 -1.65 37.12
N HIS A 162 -24.22 -1.57 37.90
CA HIS A 162 -25.58 -1.45 37.40
C HIS A 162 -26.39 -0.39 38.18
N ALA A 163 -26.78 0.70 37.52
CA ALA A 163 -27.81 1.58 38.05
C ALA A 163 -29.21 1.00 37.85
N SER A 164 -29.68 0.20 38.83
CA SER A 164 -30.91 -0.60 38.76
C SER A 164 -32.07 0.06 39.51
N SER A 165 -32.90 0.86 38.84
CA SER A 165 -34.11 1.47 39.42
C SER A 165 -35.23 1.75 38.41
N GLY A 166 -35.25 1.02 37.30
CA GLY A 166 -36.24 1.21 36.24
C GLY A 166 -36.09 2.57 35.55
N GLU A 167 -37.02 3.49 35.80
CA GLU A 167 -37.06 4.78 35.10
C GLU A 167 -36.08 5.83 35.67
N TYR A 168 -35.37 5.54 36.77
CA TYR A 168 -34.47 6.52 37.40
C TYR A 168 -32.99 6.12 37.38
N GLY A 169 -32.65 4.96 36.80
CA GLY A 169 -31.31 4.39 36.88
C GLY A 169 -30.36 5.08 35.92
N ILE A 170 -29.41 5.88 36.41
CA ILE A 170 -28.51 6.67 35.55
C ILE A 170 -27.04 6.52 35.95
N GLY A 171 -26.15 6.53 34.94
CA GLY A 171 -24.72 6.40 35.15
C GLY A 171 -24.37 5.04 35.72
N GLY A 172 -24.41 3.99 34.92
CA GLY A 172 -24.34 2.61 35.39
C GLY A 172 -23.14 2.29 36.26
N ALA A 173 -22.01 2.98 36.08
CA ALA A 173 -20.89 2.97 37.00
C ALA A 173 -20.74 4.31 37.75
N VAL A 174 -20.76 5.43 37.03
CA VAL A 174 -20.40 6.74 37.58
C VAL A 174 -21.39 7.80 37.15
N LEU A 175 -21.87 8.58 38.12
CA LEU A 175 -22.63 9.81 37.90
C LEU A 175 -21.78 11.02 38.34
N ILE A 176 -21.50 11.92 37.41
CA ILE A 176 -20.80 13.20 37.67
C ILE A 176 -21.81 14.35 37.58
N MET A 177 -22.01 15.06 38.68
CA MET A 177 -22.85 16.26 38.78
C MET A 177 -22.04 17.54 38.97
N ALA A 178 -20.71 17.45 39.02
CA ALA A 178 -19.82 18.57 39.35
C ALA A 178 -19.03 19.07 38.14
N ASN A 179 -18.61 20.34 38.20
CA ASN A 179 -17.80 20.97 37.15
C ASN A 179 -16.33 20.51 37.18
N ASN A 180 -15.70 20.53 36.01
CA ASN A 180 -14.28 20.29 35.79
C ASN A 180 -13.77 18.96 36.38
N VAL A 181 -14.57 17.89 36.29
CA VAL A 181 -14.14 16.54 36.67
C VAL A 181 -13.55 15.84 35.46
N ASN A 182 -12.32 15.35 35.61
CA ASN A 182 -11.58 14.65 34.56
C ASN A 182 -11.63 13.14 34.77
N VAL A 183 -11.93 12.39 33.71
CA VAL A 183 -11.89 10.93 33.67
C VAL A 183 -10.83 10.52 32.66
N THR A 184 -9.70 9.97 33.11
CA THR A 184 -8.57 9.68 32.23
C THR A 184 -8.04 8.27 32.39
N ASP A 185 -7.62 7.66 31.28
CA ASP A 185 -6.94 6.36 31.28
C ASP A 185 -7.75 5.25 31.98
N CYS A 186 -9.09 5.32 31.91
CA CYS A 186 -9.99 4.39 32.60
C CYS A 186 -10.60 3.35 31.65
N PHE A 187 -10.99 2.21 32.21
CA PHE A 187 -11.68 1.13 31.50
C PHE A 187 -13.07 0.90 32.08
N PHE A 188 -14.11 1.04 31.26
CA PHE A 188 -15.51 0.80 31.62
C PHE A 188 -16.03 -0.39 30.82
N SER A 189 -16.30 -1.52 31.48
CA SER A 189 -16.79 -2.73 30.82
C SER A 189 -18.07 -3.29 31.41
N ASP A 190 -19.01 -3.67 30.53
CA ASP A 190 -20.22 -4.41 30.92
C ASP A 190 -21.04 -3.72 32.01
N ASN A 191 -20.97 -2.38 32.10
CA ASN A 191 -21.78 -1.60 33.03
C ASN A 191 -23.16 -1.34 32.42
N GLN A 192 -24.17 -1.21 33.28
CA GLN A 192 -25.55 -1.08 32.87
C GLN A 192 -26.23 0.07 33.59
N ALA A 193 -27.08 0.80 32.89
CA ALA A 193 -28.03 1.70 33.50
C ALA A 193 -29.42 1.31 33.02
N ASP A 194 -30.42 1.37 33.90
CA ASP A 194 -31.77 1.17 33.44
C ASP A 194 -32.16 2.31 32.49
N LEU A 195 -31.99 3.59 32.83
CA LEU A 195 -32.34 4.71 31.95
C LEU A 195 -31.19 5.20 31.05
N HIS A 196 -30.27 6.03 31.54
CA HIS A 196 -29.25 6.70 30.69
C HIS A 196 -27.83 6.37 31.13
N ALA A 197 -26.89 6.43 30.17
CA ALA A 197 -25.46 6.26 30.41
C ALA A 197 -25.12 4.91 31.04
N GLY A 198 -24.98 3.86 30.23
CA GLY A 198 -24.66 2.53 30.74
C GLY A 198 -23.38 2.47 31.57
N ALA A 199 -22.44 3.41 31.39
CA ALA A 199 -21.26 3.56 32.25
C ALA A 199 -21.20 4.91 32.96
N LEU A 200 -21.13 6.01 32.22
CA LEU A 200 -20.72 7.31 32.74
C LEU A 200 -21.71 8.40 32.34
N LEU A 201 -22.34 9.03 33.33
CA LEU A 201 -23.15 10.22 33.11
C LEU A 201 -22.38 11.48 33.52
N CYS A 202 -22.41 12.49 32.66
CA CYS A 202 -21.79 13.78 32.87
C CYS A 202 -22.82 14.92 32.80
N ASN A 203 -23.15 15.49 33.96
CA ASN A 203 -24.08 16.62 34.10
C ASN A 203 -23.40 17.93 34.54
N GLY A 204 -22.09 17.90 34.84
CA GLY A 204 -21.31 19.10 35.14
C GLY A 204 -21.00 19.93 33.89
N THR A 205 -19.98 20.78 33.93
CA THR A 205 -19.43 21.49 32.76
C THR A 205 -17.92 21.42 32.73
N ILE A 206 -17.29 21.63 31.56
CA ILE A 206 -15.82 21.74 31.40
C ILE A 206 -15.07 20.45 31.80
N GLY A 207 -15.72 19.28 31.69
CA GLY A 207 -15.07 18.01 31.99
C GLY A 207 -14.28 17.45 30.80
N VAL A 208 -13.27 16.62 31.09
CA VAL A 208 -12.50 15.91 30.07
C VAL A 208 -12.63 14.41 30.28
N ILE A 209 -12.99 13.69 29.21
CA ILE A 209 -12.93 12.23 29.14
C ILE A 209 -11.82 11.90 28.15
N SER A 210 -10.72 11.29 28.58
CA SER A 210 -9.62 11.02 27.65
C SER A 210 -8.84 9.75 27.88
N ASN A 211 -8.41 9.11 26.80
CA ASN A 211 -7.66 7.85 26.81
C ASN A 211 -8.44 6.72 27.52
N CYS A 212 -9.76 6.75 27.45
CA CYS A 212 -10.61 5.74 28.09
C CYS A 212 -11.10 4.71 27.07
N GLU A 213 -11.38 3.50 27.56
CA GLU A 213 -12.03 2.45 26.78
C GLU A 213 -13.39 2.11 27.42
N PHE A 214 -14.44 2.13 26.61
CA PHE A 214 -15.80 1.78 26.96
C PHE A 214 -16.23 0.57 26.13
N ARG A 215 -16.45 -0.57 26.78
CA ARG A 215 -16.81 -1.83 26.11
C ARG A 215 -18.07 -2.48 26.67
N GLY A 216 -19.02 -2.84 25.81
CA GLY A 216 -20.17 -3.66 26.23
C GLY A 216 -21.11 -2.96 27.23
N ASN A 217 -21.03 -1.64 27.37
CA ASN A 217 -21.89 -0.92 28.31
C ASN A 217 -23.27 -0.71 27.71
N LYS A 218 -24.31 -0.69 28.57
CA LYS A 218 -25.70 -0.72 28.09
C LYS A 218 -26.66 0.19 28.87
N ALA A 219 -27.49 0.93 28.12
CA ALA A 219 -28.71 1.55 28.61
C ALA A 219 -29.92 0.66 28.27
N ASN A 220 -30.63 0.14 29.27
CA ASN A 220 -31.60 -0.96 29.10
C ASN A 220 -33.04 -0.52 28.79
N ASN A 221 -33.49 0.63 29.30
CA ASN A 221 -34.85 1.13 29.20
C ASN A 221 -35.14 1.53 27.74
N PRO A 222 -36.37 1.33 27.23
CA PRO A 222 -36.77 1.76 25.90
C PRO A 222 -36.49 3.23 25.57
N LYS A 223 -36.52 4.14 26.55
CA LYS A 223 -36.18 5.57 26.44
C LYS A 223 -34.71 5.86 26.78
N GLY A 224 -33.89 4.81 26.86
CA GLY A 224 -32.51 4.91 27.33
C GLY A 224 -31.56 5.42 26.26
N HIS A 225 -30.62 6.27 26.64
CA HIS A 225 -29.68 6.93 25.74
C HIS A 225 -28.24 6.76 26.21
N GLY A 226 -27.28 6.86 25.29
CA GLY A 226 -25.85 6.85 25.57
C GLY A 226 -25.42 5.53 26.19
N GLY A 227 -25.28 4.48 25.37
CA GLY A 227 -25.02 3.13 25.88
C GLY A 227 -23.77 3.04 26.76
N ALA A 228 -22.77 3.89 26.52
CA ALA A 228 -21.67 4.11 27.44
C ALA A 228 -21.80 5.43 28.19
N VAL A 229 -21.91 6.55 27.46
CA VAL A 229 -21.76 7.89 28.01
C VAL A 229 -22.97 8.75 27.67
N THR A 230 -23.50 9.48 28.64
CA THR A 230 -24.44 10.58 28.39
C THR A 230 -23.87 11.88 28.91
N ILE A 231 -23.91 12.92 28.08
CA ILE A 231 -23.47 14.28 28.43
C ILE A 231 -24.70 15.19 28.37
N PHE A 232 -25.02 15.79 29.51
CA PHE A 232 -25.97 16.90 29.65
C PHE A 232 -25.27 18.26 29.80
N GLY A 233 -23.96 18.24 30.01
CA GLY A 233 -23.13 19.42 30.21
C GLY A 233 -22.61 20.08 28.94
N SER A 234 -22.04 21.28 29.11
CA SER A 234 -21.37 22.04 28.06
C SER A 234 -19.84 22.01 28.19
N ASN A 235 -19.15 22.28 27.09
CA ASN A 235 -17.69 22.34 26.99
C ASN A 235 -16.97 21.05 27.41
N TYR A 236 -17.60 19.89 27.23
CA TYR A 236 -16.93 18.62 27.43
C TYR A 236 -16.00 18.29 26.27
N ILE A 237 -14.85 17.72 26.60
CA ILE A 237 -13.90 17.20 25.61
C ILE A 237 -13.79 15.69 25.81
N VAL A 238 -14.27 14.92 24.84
CA VAL A 238 -14.07 13.47 24.74
C VAL A 238 -12.97 13.23 23.72
N ARG A 239 -11.80 12.73 24.13
CA ARG A 239 -10.68 12.56 23.20
C ARG A 239 -9.83 11.32 23.39
N ASN A 240 -9.33 10.78 22.27
CA ASN A 240 -8.49 9.58 22.26
C ASN A 240 -9.15 8.38 22.96
N CYS A 241 -10.47 8.25 22.89
CA CYS A 241 -11.22 7.18 23.54
C CYS A 241 -11.65 6.10 22.53
N SER A 242 -11.89 4.90 23.02
CA SER A 242 -12.49 3.80 22.25
C SER A 242 -13.85 3.41 22.83
N PHE A 243 -14.83 3.25 21.95
CA PHE A 243 -16.19 2.79 22.27
C PHE A 243 -16.50 1.55 21.43
N THR A 244 -16.61 0.40 22.06
CA THR A 244 -16.84 -0.89 21.38
C THR A 244 -18.05 -1.61 21.95
N ASP A 245 -18.94 -2.11 21.09
CA ASP A 245 -20.09 -2.93 21.48
C ASP A 245 -21.01 -2.30 22.55
N ASN A 246 -21.03 -0.97 22.64
CA ASN A 246 -21.94 -0.30 23.57
C ASN A 246 -23.33 -0.20 22.94
N SER A 247 -24.37 -0.24 23.78
CA SER A 247 -25.74 -0.21 23.29
C SER A 247 -26.71 0.64 24.09
N ALA A 248 -27.60 1.30 23.37
CA ALA A 248 -28.74 2.02 23.94
C ALA A 248 -30.03 1.57 23.26
N SER A 249 -31.16 1.74 23.94
CA SER A 249 -32.44 1.46 23.30
C SER A 249 -32.87 2.58 22.37
N ASP A 250 -32.57 3.84 22.66
CA ASP A 250 -33.16 4.98 21.94
C ASP A 250 -32.12 5.82 21.17
N TYR A 251 -31.23 6.53 21.86
CA TYR A 251 -30.28 7.45 21.20
C TYR A 251 -28.82 7.15 21.57
N GLY A 252 -27.94 7.14 20.56
CA GLY A 252 -26.49 7.08 20.76
C GLY A 252 -26.05 5.77 21.39
N GLY A 253 -25.79 4.74 20.58
CA GLY A 253 -25.36 3.43 21.08
C GLY A 253 -24.10 3.50 21.96
N ALA A 254 -23.23 4.48 21.73
CA ALA A 254 -22.10 4.80 22.61
C ALA A 254 -22.32 6.10 23.40
N ILE A 255 -22.44 7.23 22.71
CA ILE A 255 -22.51 8.56 23.33
C ILE A 255 -23.83 9.23 22.96
N SER A 256 -24.52 9.77 23.95
CA SER A 256 -25.60 10.72 23.73
C SER A 256 -25.26 12.07 24.34
N ILE A 257 -25.39 13.14 23.56
CA ILE A 257 -25.25 14.53 24.01
C ILE A 257 -26.63 15.16 23.87
N LEU A 258 -27.35 15.29 24.98
CA LEU A 258 -28.76 15.70 24.98
C LEU A 258 -28.92 17.19 25.21
N ASN A 259 -28.08 17.74 26.09
CA ASN A 259 -28.07 19.14 26.44
C ASN A 259 -26.60 19.60 26.49
N GLY A 260 -26.34 20.82 26.02
CA GLY A 260 -25.01 21.41 26.05
C GLY A 260 -24.65 22.20 24.81
N TYR A 261 -23.54 22.93 24.92
CA TYR A 261 -22.94 23.68 23.83
C TYR A 261 -21.42 23.51 23.83
N ASP A 262 -20.81 23.70 22.66
CA ASP A 262 -19.35 23.66 22.44
C ASP A 262 -18.68 22.36 22.93
N ASN A 263 -19.38 21.24 22.76
CA ASN A 263 -18.85 19.92 23.09
C ASN A 263 -17.93 19.42 21.95
N ILE A 264 -16.89 18.66 22.29
CA ILE A 264 -15.90 18.18 21.33
C ILE A 264 -15.69 16.66 21.50
N ILE A 265 -15.78 15.93 20.40
CA ILE A 265 -15.34 14.54 20.26
C ILE A 265 -14.14 14.53 19.31
N GLN A 266 -12.98 14.07 19.76
CA GLN A 266 -11.75 14.16 18.96
C GLN A 266 -10.90 12.89 19.02
N ASN A 267 -10.42 12.41 17.87
CA ASN A 267 -9.53 11.24 17.78
C ASN A 267 -10.11 10.00 18.48
N CYS A 268 -11.43 9.82 18.45
CA CYS A 268 -12.10 8.69 19.08
C CYS A 268 -12.36 7.57 18.07
N THR A 269 -12.47 6.34 18.54
CA THR A 269 -12.89 5.19 17.73
C THR A 269 -14.21 4.64 18.26
N PHE A 270 -15.18 4.42 17.37
CA PHE A 270 -16.50 3.87 17.63
C PHE A 270 -16.67 2.61 16.79
N ASN A 271 -16.59 1.44 17.40
CA ASN A 271 -16.72 0.15 16.74
C ASN A 271 -17.98 -0.59 17.20
N GLU A 272 -18.83 -1.01 16.28
CA GLU A 272 -19.94 -1.95 16.55
C GLU A 272 -20.89 -1.49 17.67
N ASN A 273 -21.01 -0.18 17.89
CA ASN A 273 -21.99 0.36 18.83
C ASN A 273 -23.37 0.38 18.17
N TYR A 274 -24.41 0.14 18.95
CA TYR A 274 -25.73 -0.05 18.36
C TYR A 274 -26.89 0.50 19.18
N VAL A 275 -27.92 0.93 18.46
CA VAL A 275 -29.23 1.28 19.00
C VAL A 275 -30.22 0.18 18.65
N THR A 276 -30.91 -0.35 19.66
CA THR A 276 -31.86 -1.47 19.50
C THR A 276 -33.32 -1.06 19.32
N ALA A 277 -33.61 0.24 19.21
CA ALA A 277 -34.94 0.84 19.24
C ALA A 277 -36.09 -0.08 18.82
N ASN A 278 -37.04 -0.19 19.75
CA ASN A 278 -38.40 -0.67 19.52
C ASN A 278 -39.32 0.51 19.83
N ILE A 279 -39.36 1.53 18.98
CA ILE A 279 -40.13 2.74 19.29
C ILE A 279 -41.26 2.96 18.29
N VAL A 280 -42.37 3.39 18.88
CA VAL A 280 -43.70 3.66 18.35
C VAL A 280 -43.65 4.73 17.25
N GLU A 281 -44.56 4.65 16.28
CA GLU A 281 -44.62 5.55 15.13
C GLU A 281 -44.53 7.04 15.50
N GLY A 282 -43.51 7.77 15.01
CA GLY A 282 -43.55 9.24 14.94
C GLY A 282 -42.26 9.99 15.26
N GLU A 283 -41.37 9.46 16.09
CA GLU A 283 -40.18 10.16 16.58
C GLU A 283 -38.93 9.31 16.28
N TYR A 284 -38.25 9.60 15.17
CA TYR A 284 -37.13 8.78 14.67
C TYR A 284 -35.85 9.62 14.57
N GLN A 285 -35.06 9.69 15.65
CA GLN A 285 -33.91 10.60 15.72
C GLN A 285 -32.70 10.00 16.49
N GLY A 286 -32.07 8.94 16.00
CA GLY A 286 -30.94 8.31 16.70
C GLY A 286 -29.73 7.99 15.82
N GLY A 287 -28.53 8.25 16.33
CA GLY A 287 -27.26 7.79 15.77
C GLY A 287 -26.80 6.46 16.37
N GLY A 288 -26.34 5.51 15.55
CA GLY A 288 -25.93 4.17 15.99
C GLY A 288 -24.79 4.17 17.01
N ALA A 289 -23.87 5.13 16.92
CA ALA A 289 -22.82 5.38 17.90
C ALA A 289 -23.02 6.68 18.67
N VAL A 290 -23.19 7.80 17.97
CA VAL A 290 -23.25 9.13 18.60
C VAL A 290 -24.56 9.81 18.26
N PHE A 291 -25.25 10.33 19.27
CA PHE A 291 -26.38 11.24 19.10
C PHE A 291 -26.04 12.61 19.67
N SER A 292 -26.42 13.67 18.96
CA SER A 292 -26.26 15.04 19.40
C SER A 292 -27.54 15.85 19.19
N ALA A 293 -28.11 16.28 20.30
CA ALA A 293 -29.05 17.41 20.43
C ALA A 293 -28.33 18.68 20.92
N SER A 294 -26.99 18.74 20.80
CA SER A 294 -26.16 19.86 21.25
C SER A 294 -26.35 21.09 20.36
N ARG A 295 -26.09 22.27 20.92
CA ARG A 295 -25.89 23.50 20.13
C ARG A 295 -24.39 23.65 19.92
N TYR A 296 -23.84 23.15 18.81
CA TYR A 296 -22.41 23.13 18.47
C TYR A 296 -21.61 21.95 19.07
N LEU A 297 -21.79 20.74 18.55
CA LEU A 297 -20.84 19.65 18.71
C LEU A 297 -19.79 19.71 17.59
N THR A 298 -18.51 19.55 17.93
CA THR A 298 -17.45 19.26 16.94
C THR A 298 -16.99 17.81 17.08
N VAL A 299 -17.09 17.03 16.00
CA VAL A 299 -16.50 15.69 15.88
C VAL A 299 -15.29 15.78 14.94
N ASP A 300 -14.09 15.57 15.44
CA ASP A 300 -12.85 15.74 14.69
C ASP A 300 -12.00 14.46 14.67
N ASN A 301 -11.43 14.13 13.52
CA ASN A 301 -10.46 13.04 13.31
C ASN A 301 -10.83 11.70 13.98
N SER A 302 -12.12 11.37 14.03
CA SER A 302 -12.63 10.18 14.70
C SER A 302 -12.98 9.07 13.70
N THR A 303 -13.06 7.83 14.16
CA THR A 303 -13.30 6.63 13.32
C THR A 303 -14.58 5.92 13.75
N PHE A 304 -15.48 5.62 12.81
CA PHE A 304 -16.77 4.96 13.05
C PHE A 304 -16.91 3.71 12.20
N LEU A 305 -16.84 2.53 12.81
CA LEU A 305 -16.83 1.23 12.16
C LEU A 305 -18.01 0.39 12.63
N GLY A 306 -18.78 -0.23 11.72
CA GLY A 306 -19.71 -1.29 12.12
C GLY A 306 -20.92 -0.85 12.93
N ASN A 307 -21.17 0.46 13.13
CA ASN A 307 -22.20 0.91 14.07
C ASN A 307 -23.61 0.73 13.48
N LEU A 308 -24.61 0.45 14.31
CA LEU A 308 -25.95 0.07 13.85
C LEU A 308 -27.05 0.88 14.55
N ALA A 309 -27.90 1.54 13.77
CA ALA A 309 -29.12 2.17 14.24
C ALA A 309 -30.34 1.40 13.72
N LYS A 310 -30.93 0.56 14.56
CA LYS A 310 -32.19 -0.12 14.21
C LYS A 310 -33.35 0.86 14.31
N GLN A 311 -34.23 0.88 13.31
CA GLN A 311 -35.43 1.74 13.25
C GLN A 311 -35.15 3.25 13.38
N SER A 312 -33.99 3.71 12.90
CA SER A 312 -33.57 5.11 13.03
C SER A 312 -32.84 5.61 11.78
N ARG A 313 -32.51 6.90 11.75
CA ARG A 313 -32.00 7.64 10.58
C ARG A 313 -30.48 7.78 10.51
N GLY A 314 -29.72 7.70 11.61
CA GLY A 314 -28.25 7.86 11.60
C GLY A 314 -27.50 6.56 11.89
N GLY A 315 -26.87 5.92 10.91
CA GLY A 315 -26.18 4.64 11.09
C GLY A 315 -24.97 4.72 12.03
N ALA A 316 -24.28 5.87 12.03
CA ALA A 316 -23.14 6.14 12.92
C ALA A 316 -23.41 7.33 13.85
N ILE A 317 -23.76 8.48 13.28
CA ILE A 317 -23.96 9.72 14.02
C ILE A 317 -25.28 10.37 13.60
N SER A 318 -26.00 10.92 14.57
CA SER A 318 -27.13 11.84 14.37
C SER A 318 -26.76 13.21 14.94
N LEU A 319 -26.91 14.25 14.12
CA LEU A 319 -26.41 15.61 14.41
C LEU A 319 -27.53 16.64 14.50
N SER A 320 -27.26 17.72 15.24
CA SER A 320 -28.04 18.95 15.25
C SER A 320 -27.52 19.95 14.21
N GLU A 321 -28.35 20.95 13.87
CA GLU A 321 -28.15 21.96 12.79
C GLU A 321 -26.77 22.64 12.78
N ASN A 322 -26.14 22.77 13.95
CA ASN A 322 -24.90 23.52 14.15
C ASN A 322 -23.67 22.64 14.44
N ASP A 323 -23.82 21.33 14.34
CA ASP A 323 -22.74 20.40 14.62
C ASP A 323 -21.81 20.26 13.41
N ILE A 324 -20.52 20.04 13.68
CA ILE A 324 -19.47 19.99 12.68
C ILE A 324 -18.76 18.65 12.78
N VAL A 325 -18.59 17.96 11.64
CA VAL A 325 -17.77 16.75 11.54
C VAL A 325 -16.60 17.00 10.59
N ASN A 326 -15.37 16.88 11.10
CA ASN A 326 -14.13 17.13 10.37
C ASN A 326 -13.20 15.91 10.42
N GLY A 327 -12.48 15.65 9.33
CA GLY A 327 -11.36 14.68 9.30
C GLY A 327 -11.69 13.24 9.71
N SER A 328 -12.96 12.90 9.88
CA SER A 328 -13.41 11.65 10.48
C SER A 328 -13.65 10.56 9.43
N TYR A 329 -13.35 9.32 9.78
CA TYR A 329 -13.46 8.14 8.94
C TYR A 329 -14.69 7.32 9.34
N PHE A 330 -15.48 6.85 8.37
CA PHE A 330 -16.58 5.94 8.66
C PHE A 330 -16.59 4.77 7.68
N LYS A 331 -17.00 3.60 8.16
CA LYS A 331 -17.10 2.38 7.36
C LYS A 331 -18.11 1.43 7.99
N ASP A 332 -18.91 0.76 7.18
CA ASP A 332 -19.82 -0.32 7.63
C ASP A 332 -20.81 0.09 8.72
N ASN A 333 -21.32 1.33 8.69
CA ASN A 333 -22.38 1.77 9.60
C ASN A 333 -23.75 1.63 8.93
N PHE A 334 -24.73 1.13 9.67
CA PHE A 334 -26.03 0.70 9.15
C PHE A 334 -27.19 1.40 9.85
N ALA A 335 -28.19 1.82 9.08
CA ALA A 335 -29.47 2.30 9.58
C ALA A 335 -30.60 1.48 8.94
N LEU A 336 -31.48 0.88 9.75
CA LEU A 336 -32.59 0.03 9.28
C LEU A 336 -33.91 0.77 9.46
N TYR A 337 -34.68 1.04 8.40
CA TYR A 337 -36.00 1.69 8.48
C TYR A 337 -37.11 0.74 7.98
N GLY A 338 -38.16 0.52 8.80
CA GLY A 338 -39.35 -0.30 8.46
C GLY A 338 -39.24 -1.82 8.72
N ASN A 339 -40.35 -2.54 8.45
CA ASN A 339 -40.49 -4.01 8.61
C ASN A 339 -40.04 -4.84 7.40
N ASP A 340 -39.62 -4.19 6.32
CA ASP A 340 -38.98 -4.81 5.17
C ASP A 340 -37.49 -4.46 5.17
N LEU A 341 -36.63 -5.41 4.82
CA LEU A 341 -35.18 -5.27 4.58
C LEU A 341 -34.83 -4.25 3.46
N ALA A 342 -35.77 -3.42 3.02
CA ALA A 342 -35.77 -2.68 1.77
C ALA A 342 -36.34 -1.26 1.92
N TYR A 343 -36.00 -0.55 2.98
CA TYR A 343 -36.00 0.91 2.98
C TYR A 343 -34.77 1.38 3.75
N THR A 344 -33.62 1.44 3.07
CA THR A 344 -32.53 2.32 3.51
C THR A 344 -33.10 3.74 3.52
N CYS A 345 -33.10 4.39 4.68
CA CYS A 345 -33.52 5.78 4.81
C CYS A 345 -32.83 6.62 3.72
N LYS A 346 -33.59 7.54 3.14
CA LYS A 346 -33.23 8.40 2.00
C LYS A 346 -32.24 9.50 2.44
N ALA A 347 -31.17 9.11 3.12
CA ALA A 347 -30.02 9.90 3.54
C ALA A 347 -28.76 9.16 3.08
N ILE A 348 -28.21 9.62 1.95
CA ILE A 348 -26.85 9.34 1.44
C ILE A 348 -26.41 7.86 1.55
N THR A 349 -27.00 6.97 0.77
CA THR A 349 -26.45 5.62 0.57
C THR A 349 -25.22 5.63 -0.35
N TYR A 350 -24.06 6.07 0.13
CA TYR A 350 -22.77 5.87 -0.55
C TYR A 350 -21.65 5.55 0.44
N ASN A 351 -21.22 4.28 0.47
CA ASN A 351 -20.22 3.65 1.35
C ASN A 351 -20.53 3.63 2.86
N HIS A 352 -21.72 3.18 3.26
CA HIS A 352 -22.06 2.95 4.68
C HIS A 352 -21.80 4.17 5.61
N PHE A 353 -22.07 5.38 5.09
CA PHE A 353 -22.14 6.62 5.86
C PHE A 353 -23.61 7.05 5.91
N VAL A 354 -24.26 7.02 7.07
CA VAL A 354 -25.53 7.74 7.25
C VAL A 354 -25.34 8.71 8.41
N ILE A 355 -25.09 9.97 8.05
CA ILE A 355 -25.15 11.14 8.94
C ILE A 355 -26.47 11.84 8.59
N ASP A 356 -27.37 11.96 9.56
CA ASP A 356 -28.64 12.67 9.39
C ASP A 356 -28.58 14.06 10.05
N PHE A 357 -29.16 15.06 9.37
CA PHE A 357 -29.28 16.44 9.85
C PHE A 357 -30.76 16.75 10.09
N ASN A 358 -31.10 17.16 11.31
CA ASN A 358 -32.47 17.47 11.72
C ASN A 358 -32.89 18.86 11.16
N GLU A 359 -33.62 18.87 10.04
CA GLU A 359 -34.27 20.01 9.36
C GLU A 359 -33.47 20.88 8.35
N THR A 360 -34.23 21.57 7.49
CA THR A 360 -33.82 22.23 6.24
C THR A 360 -32.77 23.31 6.43
N LEU A 361 -31.56 23.14 5.86
CA LEU A 361 -30.67 24.27 5.61
C LEU A 361 -29.68 24.11 4.46
N THR A 362 -29.62 25.19 3.70
CA THR A 362 -28.59 25.61 2.75
C THR A 362 -27.31 26.00 3.51
N GLN A 363 -26.31 25.12 3.56
CA GLN A 363 -24.91 25.52 3.78
C GLN A 363 -23.96 24.45 3.24
N ALA A 364 -22.92 24.88 2.53
CA ALA A 364 -21.97 24.02 1.84
C ALA A 364 -21.08 23.27 2.84
N LEU A 365 -21.17 21.94 2.84
CA LEU A 365 -20.37 21.07 3.70
C LEU A 365 -19.16 20.52 2.93
N ASP A 366 -17.96 20.78 3.43
CA ASP A 366 -16.69 20.33 2.85
C ASP A 366 -16.35 18.91 3.37
N ILE A 367 -17.15 17.90 2.99
CA ILE A 367 -16.89 16.50 3.35
C ILE A 367 -15.67 15.99 2.54
N LYS A 368 -14.50 15.92 3.18
CA LYS A 368 -13.34 15.21 2.61
C LYS A 368 -13.41 13.72 2.93
N VAL A 369 -13.99 12.94 2.02
CA VAL A 369 -13.88 11.48 2.03
C VAL A 369 -12.46 11.09 1.61
N ASN A 370 -11.59 10.81 2.57
CA ASN A 370 -10.27 10.23 2.31
C ASN A 370 -10.39 8.70 2.35
N ASN A 371 -10.28 8.02 1.20
CA ASN A 371 -10.24 6.57 1.15
C ASN A 371 -8.81 6.05 0.89
N GLN A 372 -8.35 5.11 1.74
CA GLN A 372 -7.10 4.38 1.57
C GLN A 372 -7.29 2.94 1.08
N THR A 373 -8.50 2.50 0.72
CA THR A 373 -8.70 1.15 0.18
C THR A 373 -9.73 1.17 -0.94
N GLY A 374 -9.26 0.90 -2.16
CA GLY A 374 -10.12 0.77 -3.34
C GLY A 374 -11.05 -0.42 -3.20
N GLU A 375 -12.35 -0.15 -3.20
CA GLU A 375 -13.36 -0.64 -4.14
C GLU A 375 -14.69 0.08 -3.83
N ASP A 376 -15.49 0.27 -4.88
CA ASP A 376 -16.38 1.42 -5.14
C ASP A 376 -17.69 1.51 -4.35
N LEU A 377 -18.17 2.76 -4.18
CA LEU A 377 -19.49 3.27 -4.57
C LEU A 377 -19.56 4.77 -4.18
N PHE A 378 -19.64 5.68 -5.16
CA PHE A 378 -19.67 7.13 -4.97
C PHE A 378 -20.86 7.78 -5.71
N GLU A 379 -21.75 8.48 -5.01
CA GLU A 379 -22.57 9.57 -5.57
C GLU A 379 -22.62 10.73 -4.56
N ALA A 380 -22.49 11.96 -5.08
CA ALA A 380 -22.69 13.19 -4.34
C ALA A 380 -23.87 13.97 -4.96
N PHE A 381 -24.75 14.52 -4.12
CA PHE A 381 -25.89 15.31 -4.54
C PHE A 381 -25.81 16.72 -3.94
N LEU A 382 -26.08 17.76 -4.75
CA LEU A 382 -26.38 19.11 -4.25
C LEU A 382 -27.90 19.27 -4.16
N LEU A 383 -28.38 19.84 -3.07
CA LEU A 383 -29.66 20.53 -3.07
C LEU A 383 -29.41 21.97 -3.56
N ASP A 384 -30.07 22.36 -4.64
CA ASP A 384 -30.15 23.78 -5.00
C ASP A 384 -31.25 24.50 -4.18
N SER A 385 -31.32 25.84 -4.32
CA SER A 385 -32.26 26.70 -3.60
C SER A 385 -33.75 26.42 -3.89
N ASN A 386 -34.06 25.50 -4.80
CA ASN A 386 -35.42 25.12 -5.19
C ASN A 386 -35.78 23.70 -4.76
N ASN A 387 -34.97 23.05 -3.90
CA ASN A 387 -35.13 21.65 -3.50
C ASN A 387 -35.06 20.67 -4.68
N THR A 388 -34.42 21.05 -5.80
CA THR A 388 -34.09 20.11 -6.86
C THR A 388 -32.75 19.43 -6.55
N ILE A 389 -32.76 18.10 -6.57
CA ILE A 389 -31.55 17.28 -6.41
C ILE A 389 -30.77 17.36 -7.72
N GLU A 390 -29.67 18.11 -7.73
CA GLU A 390 -28.72 18.10 -8.83
C GLU A 390 -27.66 17.02 -8.56
N LYS A 391 -27.58 16.03 -9.45
CA LYS A 391 -26.56 14.99 -9.41
C LYS A 391 -25.22 15.63 -9.71
N ILE A 392 -24.34 15.78 -8.71
CA ILE A 392 -22.97 16.19 -8.98
C ILE A 392 -22.20 14.96 -9.42
N LYS A 393 -21.59 15.07 -10.60
CA LYS A 393 -20.59 14.10 -11.01
C LYS A 393 -19.32 14.34 -10.19
N MET A 394 -18.90 13.33 -9.45
CA MET A 394 -17.65 13.34 -8.69
C MET A 394 -16.44 13.32 -9.65
N ASN A 395 -15.33 13.95 -9.30
CA ASN A 395 -14.16 13.85 -10.16
C ASN A 395 -13.60 12.41 -10.11
N SER A 396 -13.44 11.78 -11.27
CA SER A 396 -12.68 10.52 -11.33
C SER A 396 -11.24 10.76 -10.85
N SER A 397 -10.56 9.73 -10.36
CA SER A 397 -9.12 9.82 -10.06
C SER A 397 -8.33 8.81 -10.88
N VAL A 398 -7.10 9.15 -11.28
CA VAL A 398 -6.19 8.23 -11.98
C VAL A 398 -4.92 8.09 -11.15
N VAL A 399 -4.62 6.87 -10.73
CA VAL A 399 -3.46 6.56 -9.91
C VAL A 399 -2.52 5.61 -10.66
N PHE A 400 -1.24 5.95 -10.65
CA PHE A 400 -0.18 5.15 -11.25
C PHE A 400 0.61 4.44 -10.16
N SER A 401 0.86 3.14 -10.32
CA SER A 401 1.57 2.35 -9.31
C SER A 401 3.02 2.78 -9.05
N ALA A 402 3.65 3.50 -9.99
CA ALA A 402 5.04 3.97 -9.93
C ALA A 402 5.36 5.00 -11.06
N GLY A 403 6.62 5.40 -11.19
CA GLY A 403 7.13 6.03 -12.42
C GLY A 403 7.36 5.01 -13.55
N LEU A 404 7.23 5.43 -14.82
CA LEU A 404 7.46 4.55 -15.97
C LEU A 404 8.83 4.80 -16.62
N ILE A 405 9.79 3.90 -16.38
CA ILE A 405 11.16 3.99 -16.91
C ILE A 405 11.53 2.72 -17.67
N PHE A 406 11.94 2.87 -18.93
CA PHE A 406 12.42 1.74 -19.74
C PHE A 406 13.53 2.16 -20.72
N LYS A 407 14.09 1.19 -21.45
CA LYS A 407 15.22 1.39 -22.36
C LYS A 407 14.73 1.44 -23.81
N TYR A 408 15.36 2.27 -24.65
CA TYR A 408 15.04 2.42 -26.08
C TYR A 408 14.83 1.09 -26.78
N GLY A 409 13.72 0.91 -27.51
CA GLY A 409 13.40 -0.34 -28.21
C GLY A 409 12.78 -1.45 -27.35
N ALA A 410 12.62 -1.25 -26.03
CA ALA A 410 11.76 -2.09 -25.20
C ALA A 410 10.39 -1.44 -24.98
N SER A 411 9.51 -2.15 -24.30
CA SER A 411 8.29 -1.64 -23.69
C SER A 411 8.48 -1.41 -22.20
N GLY A 412 7.71 -0.49 -21.64
CA GLY A 412 7.50 -0.37 -20.20
C GLY A 412 6.03 -0.61 -19.87
N SER A 413 5.76 -1.26 -18.74
CA SER A 413 4.39 -1.49 -18.26
C SER A 413 4.19 -0.90 -16.88
N ILE A 414 2.99 -0.44 -16.60
CA ILE A 414 2.58 0.11 -15.32
C ILE A 414 1.13 -0.25 -15.02
N TYR A 415 0.81 -0.48 -13.75
CA TYR A 415 -0.58 -0.61 -13.33
C TYR A 415 -1.20 0.77 -13.14
N VAL A 416 -2.37 0.95 -13.73
CA VAL A 416 -3.17 2.16 -13.59
C VAL A 416 -4.48 1.75 -12.95
N THR A 417 -4.79 2.36 -11.81
CA THR A 417 -6.07 2.23 -11.14
C THR A 417 -6.85 3.51 -11.32
N VAL A 418 -8.16 3.38 -11.47
CA VAL A 418 -9.07 4.51 -11.59
C VAL A 418 -10.16 4.35 -10.56
N GLU A 419 -10.47 5.45 -9.90
CA GLU A 419 -11.57 5.55 -8.96
C GLU A 419 -12.70 6.31 -9.64
N GLY A 420 -13.90 5.72 -9.64
CA GLY A 420 -15.07 6.37 -10.19
C GLY A 420 -15.08 6.55 -11.73
N GLY A 421 -14.19 5.93 -12.50
CA GLY A 421 -14.22 6.13 -13.95
C GLY A 421 -13.74 4.92 -14.71
N ILE A 422 -14.03 4.87 -16.00
CA ILE A 422 -13.49 3.83 -16.90
C ILE A 422 -12.49 4.43 -17.88
N ILE A 423 -11.43 3.69 -18.20
CA ILE A 423 -10.45 4.09 -19.21
C ILE A 423 -10.76 3.40 -20.53
N GLU A 424 -10.88 4.18 -21.61
CA GLU A 424 -10.90 3.65 -22.97
C GLU A 424 -9.54 3.84 -23.64
N LEU A 425 -9.14 2.87 -24.48
CA LEU A 425 -7.84 2.87 -25.16
C LEU A 425 -7.63 4.12 -26.05
N GLY A 426 -8.70 4.77 -26.53
CA GLY A 426 -8.64 6.02 -27.30
C GLY A 426 -8.23 7.25 -26.49
N ASN A 427 -8.44 7.22 -25.17
CA ASN A 427 -8.18 8.31 -24.23
C ASN A 427 -6.83 8.15 -23.49
N ILE A 428 -6.04 7.14 -23.87
CA ILE A 428 -4.67 6.95 -23.39
C ILE A 428 -3.70 7.36 -24.49
N ARG A 429 -2.82 8.33 -24.21
CA ARG A 429 -1.86 8.83 -25.20
C ARG A 429 -0.56 9.31 -24.58
N VAL A 430 0.51 9.20 -25.36
CA VAL A 430 1.76 9.90 -25.06
C VAL A 430 1.73 11.24 -25.80
N LEU A 431 1.75 12.35 -25.05
CA LEU A 431 1.61 13.68 -25.63
C LEU A 431 2.71 13.95 -26.68
N ASN A 432 2.31 14.51 -27.82
CA ASN A 432 3.19 14.80 -28.96
C ASN A 432 3.94 13.58 -29.54
N GLN A 433 3.47 12.36 -29.30
CA GLN A 433 4.07 11.12 -29.82
C GLN A 433 3.00 10.21 -30.45
N PRO A 434 2.45 10.56 -31.63
CA PRO A 434 1.35 9.81 -32.26
C PRO A 434 1.74 8.38 -32.68
N ASN A 435 3.04 8.10 -32.78
CA ASN A 435 3.55 6.77 -33.15
C ASN A 435 3.82 5.86 -31.92
N ALA A 436 3.59 6.36 -30.70
CA ALA A 436 3.71 5.54 -29.49
C ALA A 436 2.70 4.39 -29.56
N LYS A 437 3.16 3.18 -29.25
CA LYS A 437 2.29 2.01 -29.19
C LYS A 437 1.86 1.79 -27.76
N ILE A 438 0.55 1.75 -27.54
CA ILE A 438 -0.06 1.64 -26.22
C ILE A 438 -1.03 0.46 -26.24
N THR A 439 -0.98 -0.37 -25.20
CA THR A 439 -1.97 -1.42 -24.94
C THR A 439 -2.42 -1.33 -23.49
N PHE A 440 -3.69 -1.60 -23.24
CA PHE A 440 -4.26 -1.59 -21.89
C PHE A 440 -5.15 -2.83 -21.72
N THR A 441 -4.85 -3.67 -20.73
CA THR A 441 -5.60 -4.89 -20.45
C THR A 441 -5.46 -5.22 -18.97
N ASN A 442 -6.58 -5.50 -18.28
CA ASN A 442 -6.61 -5.82 -16.85
C ASN A 442 -5.79 -4.83 -16.01
N ASN A 443 -6.05 -3.53 -16.18
CA ASN A 443 -5.35 -2.43 -15.52
C ASN A 443 -3.85 -2.30 -15.81
N LEU A 444 -3.27 -3.15 -16.65
CA LEU A 444 -1.87 -3.07 -17.07
C LEU A 444 -1.76 -2.26 -18.36
N LEU A 445 -1.14 -1.08 -18.26
CA LEU A 445 -0.83 -0.19 -19.36
C LEU A 445 0.61 -0.43 -19.83
N THR A 446 0.79 -0.79 -21.10
CA THR A 446 2.11 -0.97 -21.71
C THR A 446 2.36 0.06 -22.80
N VAL A 447 3.48 0.78 -22.71
CA VAL A 447 3.93 1.76 -23.70
C VAL A 447 5.21 1.29 -24.37
N SER A 448 5.30 1.47 -25.69
CA SER A 448 6.49 1.16 -26.48
C SER A 448 6.63 2.07 -27.70
N ASN A 449 7.68 1.85 -28.49
CA ASN A 449 7.98 2.60 -29.72
C ASN A 449 8.24 4.11 -29.51
N LEU A 450 8.95 4.45 -28.42
CA LEU A 450 9.37 5.81 -28.12
C LEU A 450 10.89 6.01 -28.34
N PRO A 451 11.32 7.19 -28.86
CA PRO A 451 12.72 7.60 -28.83
C PRO A 451 13.25 7.80 -27.41
N VAL A 452 14.57 8.00 -27.26
CA VAL A 452 15.18 8.34 -25.96
C VAL A 452 14.78 9.76 -25.58
N GLY A 453 14.28 9.93 -24.37
CA GLY A 453 13.78 11.21 -23.88
C GLY A 453 12.86 11.06 -22.67
N LYS A 454 12.25 12.18 -22.27
CA LYS A 454 11.18 12.23 -21.29
C LYS A 454 9.88 12.64 -21.99
N TYR A 455 8.78 12.00 -21.65
CA TYR A 455 7.46 12.22 -22.26
C TYR A 455 6.38 12.21 -21.19
N THR A 456 5.23 12.81 -21.48
CA THR A 456 4.03 12.73 -20.62
C THR A 456 3.08 11.69 -21.20
N LEU A 457 2.81 10.64 -20.44
CA LEU A 457 1.66 9.76 -20.65
C LEU A 457 0.46 10.43 -20.00
N ARG A 458 -0.59 10.64 -20.78
CA ARG A 458 -1.88 11.09 -20.29
C ARG A 458 -2.88 9.95 -20.39
N VAL A 459 -3.54 9.66 -19.28
CA VAL A 459 -4.68 8.76 -19.19
C VAL A 459 -5.88 9.61 -18.81
N THR A 460 -6.88 9.67 -19.68
CA THR A 460 -8.12 10.40 -19.39
C THR A 460 -9.21 9.39 -19.05
N THR A 461 -9.91 9.59 -17.94
CA THR A 461 -11.09 8.79 -17.61
C THR A 461 -12.26 9.21 -18.48
N THR A 462 -13.11 8.26 -18.83
CA THR A 462 -14.37 8.52 -19.53
C THR A 462 -15.39 8.91 -18.47
N PRO A 463 -16.09 10.04 -18.63
CA PRO A 463 -17.12 10.43 -17.69
C PRO A 463 -18.27 9.43 -17.76
N ASP A 464 -18.85 9.09 -16.62
CA ASP A 464 -20.02 8.23 -16.53
C ASP A 464 -21.21 8.99 -15.91
N GLU A 465 -22.24 8.28 -15.47
CA GLU A 465 -23.40 8.91 -14.83
C GLU A 465 -23.06 9.60 -13.51
N ASN A 466 -22.01 9.16 -12.81
CA ASN A 466 -21.67 9.53 -11.44
C ASN A 466 -20.37 10.34 -11.37
N HIS A 467 -19.58 10.40 -12.45
CA HIS A 467 -18.25 10.96 -12.41
C HIS A 467 -17.85 11.79 -13.64
N THR A 468 -17.07 12.85 -13.42
CA THR A 468 -16.49 13.69 -14.46
C THR A 468 -15.16 13.11 -14.94
N ALA A 469 -14.80 13.46 -16.18
CA ALA A 469 -13.54 13.08 -16.79
C ALA A 469 -12.37 13.81 -16.11
N VAL A 470 -11.30 13.09 -15.81
CA VAL A 470 -10.05 13.65 -15.27
C VAL A 470 -8.84 13.12 -16.04
N ASP A 471 -7.87 14.00 -16.23
CA ASP A 471 -6.57 13.67 -16.80
C ASP A 471 -5.58 13.26 -15.69
N GLY A 472 -5.08 12.03 -15.77
CA GLY A 472 -3.91 11.57 -15.03
C GLY A 472 -2.65 11.64 -15.89
N ASP A 473 -1.66 12.43 -15.45
CA ASP A 473 -0.39 12.58 -16.15
C ASP A 473 0.76 11.85 -15.43
N LEU A 474 1.53 11.06 -16.19
CA LEU A 474 2.72 10.37 -15.72
C LEU A 474 3.93 10.70 -16.61
N THR A 475 5.08 10.95 -15.99
CA THR A 475 6.34 11.07 -16.74
C THR A 475 6.88 9.70 -17.15
N ILE A 476 7.02 9.47 -18.45
CA ILE A 476 7.80 8.38 -19.04
C ILE A 476 9.25 8.82 -19.21
N THR A 477 10.20 7.99 -18.79
CA THR A 477 11.62 8.17 -19.14
C THR A 477 12.13 7.00 -19.98
N VAL A 478 12.55 7.29 -21.21
CA VAL A 478 13.19 6.32 -22.11
C VAL A 478 14.69 6.55 -22.11
N ASN A 479 15.42 5.63 -21.51
CA ASN A 479 16.88 5.67 -21.42
C ASN A 479 17.54 4.99 -22.62
N LYS A 480 18.77 5.40 -22.96
CA LYS A 480 19.57 4.69 -23.97
C LYS A 480 19.76 3.22 -23.60
N ALA A 481 19.56 2.34 -24.57
CA ALA A 481 19.92 0.93 -24.47
C ALA A 481 21.41 0.74 -24.75
N THR A 482 21.96 -0.43 -24.46
CA THR A 482 23.35 -0.76 -24.77
C THR A 482 23.41 -1.67 -25.98
N ALA A 483 24.19 -1.28 -26.97
CA ALA A 483 24.47 -2.09 -28.16
C ALA A 483 25.90 -2.62 -28.09
N VAL A 484 26.05 -3.92 -28.38
CA VAL A 484 27.33 -4.61 -28.31
C VAL A 484 27.85 -4.83 -29.71
N LEU A 485 29.00 -4.22 -30.02
CA LEU A 485 29.76 -4.54 -31.22
C LEU A 485 30.61 -5.78 -30.95
N SER A 486 30.69 -6.67 -31.93
CA SER A 486 31.55 -7.86 -31.89
C SER A 486 32.17 -8.12 -33.26
N ALA A 487 33.48 -8.35 -33.28
CA ALA A 487 34.18 -8.68 -34.51
C ALA A 487 35.44 -9.53 -34.26
N SER A 488 35.52 -10.65 -34.96
CA SER A 488 36.65 -11.57 -34.86
C SER A 488 37.85 -11.11 -35.68
N LYS A 489 39.04 -11.47 -35.20
CA LYS A 489 40.27 -11.37 -36.01
C LYS A 489 40.17 -12.37 -37.16
N VAL A 490 40.48 -11.94 -38.38
CA VAL A 490 40.42 -12.80 -39.57
C VAL A 490 41.76 -12.82 -40.29
N THR A 491 42.05 -13.95 -40.93
CA THR A 491 43.13 -14.02 -41.93
C THR A 491 42.50 -14.19 -43.30
N VAL A 492 42.84 -13.32 -44.25
CA VAL A 492 42.32 -13.33 -45.62
C VAL A 492 43.46 -13.42 -46.63
N ALA A 493 43.15 -13.94 -47.82
CA ALA A 493 44.11 -13.98 -48.91
C ALA A 493 44.20 -12.63 -49.62
N LEU A 494 45.42 -12.23 -50.01
CA LEU A 494 45.66 -11.03 -50.81
C LEU A 494 44.80 -11.02 -52.08
N LYS A 495 44.15 -9.88 -52.37
CA LYS A 495 43.25 -9.66 -53.52
C LYS A 495 42.08 -10.66 -53.60
N SER A 496 41.75 -11.34 -52.51
CA SER A 496 40.52 -12.14 -52.43
C SER A 496 39.29 -11.23 -52.37
N GLY A 497 38.14 -11.74 -52.83
CA GLY A 497 36.84 -11.07 -52.70
C GLY A 497 36.23 -11.16 -51.29
N SER A 498 37.01 -11.64 -50.30
CA SER A 498 36.57 -11.81 -48.92
C SER A 498 36.21 -10.49 -48.27
N SER A 499 35.32 -10.57 -47.29
CA SER A 499 34.95 -9.45 -46.42
C SER A 499 35.39 -9.75 -44.98
N TRP A 500 35.69 -8.70 -44.23
CA TRP A 500 35.67 -8.74 -42.77
C TRP A 500 34.30 -8.25 -42.30
N THR A 501 33.73 -8.90 -41.29
CA THR A 501 32.36 -8.63 -40.83
C THR A 501 32.37 -8.24 -39.36
N ILE A 502 31.57 -7.24 -39.03
CA ILE A 502 31.25 -6.83 -37.66
C ILE A 502 29.77 -7.07 -37.42
N LYS A 503 29.44 -7.61 -36.25
CA LYS A 503 28.05 -7.85 -35.82
C LYS A 503 27.71 -6.93 -34.67
N ILE A 504 26.49 -6.40 -34.69
CA ILE A 504 25.94 -5.59 -33.63
C ILE A 504 24.56 -6.10 -33.20
N VAL A 505 24.38 -6.18 -31.89
CA VAL A 505 23.14 -6.62 -31.27
C VAL A 505 22.80 -5.71 -30.10
N ASP A 506 21.51 -5.64 -29.78
CA ASP A 506 21.06 -5.13 -28.50
C ASP A 506 21.49 -6.08 -27.38
N SER A 507 22.07 -5.56 -26.29
CA SER A 507 22.58 -6.39 -25.20
C SER A 507 21.48 -7.09 -24.40
N ARG A 508 20.24 -6.61 -24.46
CA ARG A 508 19.13 -7.09 -23.62
C ARG A 508 18.57 -8.41 -24.12
N ASP A 509 18.38 -8.51 -25.43
CA ASP A 509 17.69 -9.65 -26.06
C ASP A 509 18.47 -10.26 -27.24
N ASN A 510 19.70 -9.80 -27.47
CA ASN A 510 20.55 -10.20 -28.59
C ASN A 510 19.93 -9.98 -29.97
N LYS A 511 18.90 -9.13 -30.08
CA LYS A 511 18.29 -8.83 -31.37
C LYS A 511 19.26 -8.03 -32.23
N PRO A 512 19.35 -8.34 -33.54
CA PRO A 512 20.24 -7.61 -34.41
C PRO A 512 19.78 -6.17 -34.67
N ILE A 513 20.73 -5.22 -34.67
CA ILE A 513 20.45 -3.81 -34.98
C ILE A 513 20.74 -3.55 -36.45
N SER A 514 19.69 -3.41 -37.27
CA SER A 514 19.78 -3.19 -38.71
C SER A 514 19.81 -1.71 -39.11
N GLY A 515 20.39 -1.40 -40.27
CA GLY A 515 20.41 -0.04 -40.83
C GLY A 515 21.37 0.93 -40.14
N LEU A 516 22.12 0.49 -39.13
CA LEU A 516 23.05 1.33 -38.38
C LEU A 516 24.33 1.57 -39.17
N LYS A 517 24.74 2.84 -39.27
CA LYS A 517 26.03 3.24 -39.84
C LYS A 517 27.15 3.05 -38.81
N ILE A 518 28.15 2.25 -39.17
CA ILE A 518 29.34 1.98 -38.36
C ILE A 518 30.54 2.63 -39.04
N THR A 519 31.30 3.39 -38.27
CA THR A 519 32.55 4.02 -38.70
C THR A 519 33.72 3.08 -38.41
N LEU A 520 34.47 2.73 -39.45
CA LEU A 520 35.67 1.89 -39.37
C LEU A 520 36.91 2.74 -39.63
N LYS A 521 37.83 2.79 -38.66
CA LYS A 521 39.20 3.24 -38.89
C LYS A 521 40.07 2.04 -39.24
N VAL A 522 40.39 1.90 -40.52
CA VAL A 522 41.20 0.79 -41.05
C VAL A 522 42.64 1.25 -41.20
N TYR A 523 43.54 0.71 -40.39
CA TYR A 523 44.95 1.11 -40.34
C TYR A 523 45.81 0.37 -41.36
N THR A 524 46.65 1.13 -42.07
CA THR A 524 47.72 0.65 -42.94
C THR A 524 49.05 1.24 -42.43
N GLY A 525 49.73 0.52 -41.55
CA GLY A 525 50.84 1.08 -40.77
C GLY A 525 50.34 2.05 -39.70
N LYS A 526 50.95 3.23 -39.60
CA LYS A 526 50.55 4.29 -38.64
C LYS A 526 49.34 5.12 -39.10
N LYS A 527 49.07 5.18 -40.40
CA LYS A 527 47.94 5.93 -40.99
C LYS A 527 46.68 5.05 -41.07
N TYR A 528 45.51 5.69 -41.09
CA TYR A 528 44.23 4.99 -41.28
C TYR A 528 43.36 5.68 -42.34
N LYS A 529 42.45 4.91 -42.93
CA LYS A 529 41.31 5.43 -43.70
C LYS A 529 40.02 5.20 -42.92
N THR A 530 39.13 6.17 -42.97
CA THR A 530 37.79 6.06 -42.40
C THR A 530 36.84 5.53 -43.47
N VAL A 531 36.08 4.49 -43.13
CA VAL A 531 35.08 3.89 -44.03
C VAL A 531 33.81 3.66 -43.24
N THR A 532 32.67 4.03 -43.83
CA THR A 532 31.35 3.79 -43.25
C THR A 532 30.75 2.53 -43.85
N VAL A 533 30.26 1.63 -43.01
CA VAL A 533 29.52 0.43 -43.41
C VAL A 533 28.16 0.41 -42.71
N THR A 534 27.14 -0.15 -43.35
CA THR A 534 25.79 -0.22 -42.79
C THR A 534 25.43 -1.66 -42.45
N THR A 535 24.75 -1.87 -41.32
CA THR A 535 24.31 -3.20 -40.90
C THR A 535 23.10 -3.67 -41.70
N ASN A 536 23.07 -4.97 -42.03
CA ASN A 536 21.92 -5.62 -42.67
C ASN A 536 20.86 -6.05 -41.63
N SER A 537 19.81 -6.76 -42.06
CA SER A 537 18.76 -7.31 -41.18
C SER A 537 19.26 -8.28 -40.11
N LYS A 538 20.46 -8.85 -40.27
CA LYS A 538 21.13 -9.72 -39.29
C LYS A 538 22.07 -8.95 -38.36
N GLY A 539 22.05 -7.61 -38.40
CA GLY A 539 22.93 -6.75 -37.61
C GLY A 539 24.39 -6.84 -38.04
N GLU A 540 24.66 -7.28 -39.26
CA GLU A 540 26.02 -7.50 -39.76
C GLU A 540 26.39 -6.43 -40.78
N ALA A 541 27.58 -5.84 -40.65
CA ALA A 541 28.16 -4.93 -41.64
C ALA A 541 29.51 -5.49 -42.13
N SER A 542 29.79 -5.33 -43.42
CA SER A 542 30.95 -5.97 -44.05
C SER A 542 31.87 -4.97 -44.74
N TYR A 543 33.19 -5.10 -44.49
CA TYR A 543 34.25 -4.35 -45.15
C TYR A 543 34.99 -5.24 -46.16
N LYS A 544 35.09 -4.80 -47.41
CA LYS A 544 35.79 -5.53 -48.48
C LYS A 544 37.31 -5.42 -48.32
N THR A 545 38.00 -6.56 -48.29
CA THR A 545 39.44 -6.60 -48.00
C THR A 545 40.34 -6.54 -49.24
N LYS A 546 39.77 -6.45 -50.45
CA LYS A 546 40.49 -6.55 -51.73
C LYS A 546 41.55 -5.47 -51.92
N SER A 547 41.36 -4.29 -51.34
CA SER A 547 42.25 -3.12 -51.44
C SER A 547 43.42 -3.15 -50.45
N LEU A 548 43.44 -4.07 -49.48
CA LEU A 548 44.48 -4.12 -48.46
C LEU A 548 45.74 -4.82 -48.99
N ALA A 549 46.90 -4.27 -48.65
CA ALA A 549 48.21 -4.88 -48.91
C ALA A 549 48.46 -6.08 -47.97
N THR A 550 49.57 -6.79 -48.16
CA THR A 550 49.94 -7.88 -47.23
C THR A 550 50.40 -7.34 -45.88
N GLY A 551 49.94 -7.94 -44.79
CA GLY A 551 50.29 -7.55 -43.43
C GLY A 551 49.09 -7.62 -42.48
N SER A 552 49.33 -7.24 -41.22
CA SER A 552 48.27 -7.11 -40.21
C SER A 552 47.71 -5.69 -40.23
N HIS A 553 46.40 -5.57 -40.40
CA HIS A 553 45.68 -4.31 -40.43
C HIS A 553 44.77 -4.22 -39.21
N LYS A 554 45.03 -3.26 -38.31
CA LYS A 554 44.14 -2.96 -37.19
C LYS A 554 42.86 -2.29 -37.70
N VAL A 555 41.71 -2.71 -37.20
CA VAL A 555 40.42 -2.09 -37.47
C VAL A 555 39.83 -1.67 -36.14
N VAL A 556 39.56 -0.37 -36.00
CA VAL A 556 38.83 0.17 -34.84
C VAL A 556 37.44 0.56 -35.34
N ALA A 557 36.41 -0.04 -34.76
CA ALA A 557 35.02 0.19 -35.11
C ALA A 557 34.32 0.96 -34.00
N SER A 558 33.59 2.00 -34.39
CA SER A 558 32.72 2.79 -33.52
C SER A 558 31.40 3.09 -34.22
N ALA A 559 30.35 3.32 -33.43
CA ALA A 559 29.03 3.69 -33.93
C ALA A 559 28.42 4.77 -33.03
N SER A 560 27.45 5.50 -33.57
CA SER A 560 26.64 6.46 -32.84
C SER A 560 25.18 6.33 -33.25
N HIS A 561 24.27 6.51 -32.29
CA HIS A 561 22.83 6.44 -32.48
C HIS A 561 22.16 7.16 -31.31
N ALA A 562 21.03 7.83 -31.56
CA ALA A 562 20.31 8.54 -30.51
C ALA A 562 19.80 7.57 -29.40
N GLY A 563 19.41 6.36 -29.81
CA GLY A 563 18.83 5.33 -28.93
C GLY A 563 19.81 4.43 -28.16
N TYR A 564 21.10 4.40 -28.54
CA TYR A 564 22.04 3.41 -28.03
C TYR A 564 23.34 4.01 -27.51
N ASN A 565 23.88 3.37 -26.49
CA ASN A 565 25.28 3.48 -26.08
C ASN A 565 26.07 2.34 -26.72
N PHE A 566 27.30 2.62 -27.15
CA PHE A 566 28.15 1.67 -27.85
C PHE A 566 29.49 1.52 -27.15
N ASN A 567 30.04 0.31 -27.18
CA ASN A 567 31.45 0.09 -26.94
C ASN A 567 32.27 0.34 -28.21
N THR A 568 33.55 0.68 -28.05
CA THR A 568 34.51 0.66 -29.17
C THR A 568 35.09 -0.75 -29.28
N VAL A 569 35.13 -1.31 -30.49
CA VAL A 569 35.77 -2.60 -30.75
C VAL A 569 37.04 -2.43 -31.57
N THR A 570 38.11 -3.09 -31.13
CA THR A 570 39.34 -3.22 -31.90
C THR A 570 39.53 -4.66 -32.35
N SER A 571 39.73 -4.87 -33.65
CA SER A 571 40.03 -6.16 -34.25
C SER A 571 41.16 -6.04 -35.28
N SER A 572 41.49 -7.13 -35.96
CA SER A 572 42.50 -7.11 -37.02
C SER A 572 42.20 -8.03 -38.19
N ILE A 573 42.61 -7.55 -39.37
CA ILE A 573 42.57 -8.27 -40.65
C ILE A 573 44.00 -8.58 -41.04
N ASN A 574 44.39 -9.85 -41.02
CA ASN A 574 45.69 -10.29 -41.47
C ASN A 574 45.63 -10.73 -42.94
N VAL A 575 46.25 -9.98 -43.83
CA VAL A 575 46.26 -10.27 -45.27
C VAL A 575 47.53 -11.03 -45.61
N VAL A 576 47.39 -12.27 -46.06
CA VAL A 576 48.51 -13.13 -46.42
C VAL A 576 48.60 -13.34 -47.92
N LYS A 577 49.82 -13.28 -48.47
CA LYS A 577 50.08 -13.71 -49.83
C LYS A 577 49.98 -15.22 -49.89
N GLN A 578 49.18 -15.73 -50.82
CA GLN A 578 49.03 -17.16 -50.99
C GLN A 578 50.17 -17.73 -51.83
N THR A 579 50.82 -18.76 -51.30
CA THR A 579 51.74 -19.60 -52.07
C THR A 579 50.93 -20.63 -52.85
N ALA A 580 50.95 -20.53 -54.18
CA ALA A 580 50.33 -21.54 -55.03
C ALA A 580 51.09 -22.86 -54.91
N LEU A 581 50.37 -23.96 -54.68
CA LEU A 581 50.93 -25.30 -54.63
C LEU A 581 50.63 -26.06 -55.92
N LYS A 582 51.60 -26.86 -56.36
CA LYS A 582 51.46 -27.92 -57.36
C LYS A 582 51.52 -29.25 -56.64
N PHE A 583 50.55 -30.12 -56.89
CA PHE A 583 50.49 -31.45 -56.28
C PHE A 583 51.00 -32.51 -57.25
N LYS A 584 51.74 -33.49 -56.73
CA LYS A 584 52.02 -34.76 -57.43
C LYS A 584 51.44 -35.88 -56.60
N LEU A 585 50.60 -36.72 -57.21
CA LEU A 585 49.95 -37.84 -56.52
C LEU A 585 50.73 -39.13 -56.76
N GLN A 586 50.76 -39.97 -55.73
CA GLN A 586 51.23 -41.35 -55.80
C GLN A 586 50.26 -42.19 -54.98
N ALA A 587 49.37 -42.92 -55.65
CA ALA A 587 48.55 -43.92 -55.01
C ALA A 587 49.36 -45.22 -54.89
N LYS A 588 49.37 -45.83 -53.71
CA LYS A 588 49.90 -47.18 -53.50
C LYS A 588 48.81 -48.04 -52.87
N SER A 589 48.40 -49.12 -53.53
CA SER A 589 47.63 -50.18 -52.88
C SER A 589 48.55 -50.92 -51.90
N SER A 590 48.04 -51.26 -50.72
CA SER A 590 48.75 -52.03 -49.70
C SER A 590 47.90 -53.25 -49.35
N ASP A 591 48.44 -54.45 -49.54
CA ASP A 591 47.71 -55.73 -49.50
C ASP A 591 47.32 -56.23 -48.10
N LYS A 592 47.12 -55.32 -47.13
CA LYS A 592 46.68 -55.66 -45.76
C LYS A 592 45.56 -54.74 -45.26
N GLY A 593 44.43 -54.71 -45.97
CA GLY A 593 43.16 -54.12 -45.50
C GLY A 593 43.05 -52.58 -45.52
N GLY A 594 44.03 -51.86 -46.06
CA GLY A 594 44.07 -50.40 -46.11
C GLY A 594 44.50 -49.84 -47.46
N ALA A 595 43.95 -48.70 -47.86
CA ALA A 595 44.41 -47.96 -49.04
C ALA A 595 45.33 -46.81 -48.62
N LEU A 596 46.50 -46.70 -49.25
CA LEU A 596 47.47 -45.64 -48.98
C LEU A 596 47.47 -44.61 -50.12
N LEU A 597 46.98 -43.41 -49.82
CA LEU A 597 47.10 -42.27 -50.70
C LEU A 597 48.29 -41.42 -50.26
N SER A 598 49.21 -41.14 -51.18
CA SER A 598 50.31 -40.23 -50.89
C SER A 598 50.40 -39.12 -51.93
N TYR A 599 50.89 -37.96 -51.52
CA TYR A 599 51.00 -36.77 -52.35
C TYR A 599 52.23 -35.97 -51.98
N MET A 600 52.81 -35.26 -52.94
CA MET A 600 53.82 -34.23 -52.72
C MET A 600 53.20 -32.85 -52.95
N ALA A 601 53.44 -31.92 -52.01
CA ALA A 601 53.06 -30.52 -52.13
C ALA A 601 54.29 -29.67 -52.47
N LEU A 602 54.33 -29.14 -53.70
CA LEU A 602 55.43 -28.33 -54.21
C LEU A 602 54.99 -26.87 -54.35
N ASN A 603 55.85 -25.91 -54.01
CA ASN A 603 55.63 -24.52 -54.39
C ASN A 603 55.60 -24.42 -55.93
N LYS A 604 54.53 -23.85 -56.50
CA LYS A 604 54.32 -23.79 -57.95
C LYS A 604 55.42 -23.02 -58.68
N LYS A 605 55.99 -21.98 -58.05
CA LYS A 605 57.05 -21.14 -58.62
C LYS A 605 58.42 -21.78 -58.45
N THR A 606 58.83 -22.08 -57.21
CA THR A 606 60.20 -22.56 -56.93
C THR A 606 60.40 -24.05 -57.17
N LYS A 607 59.31 -24.80 -57.36
CA LYS A 607 59.27 -26.28 -57.45
C LYS A 607 59.83 -27.00 -56.21
N LYS A 608 60.23 -26.28 -55.17
CA LYS A 608 60.68 -26.84 -53.88
C LYS A 608 59.47 -27.37 -53.12
N GLY A 609 59.60 -28.54 -52.50
CA GLY A 609 58.53 -29.05 -51.64
C GLY A 609 58.37 -28.19 -50.38
N VAL A 610 57.17 -28.24 -49.79
CA VAL A 610 56.85 -27.43 -48.60
C VAL A 610 56.59 -28.32 -47.39
N ASN A 611 57.35 -28.06 -46.31
CA ASN A 611 57.32 -28.86 -45.08
C ASN A 611 56.16 -28.48 -44.16
N GLY A 612 55.65 -29.45 -43.40
CA GLY A 612 54.81 -29.22 -42.23
C GLY A 612 53.44 -28.63 -42.51
N ILE A 613 53.00 -28.55 -43.79
CA ILE A 613 51.68 -28.02 -44.11
C ILE A 613 50.63 -29.07 -43.76
N LYS A 614 49.62 -28.66 -42.99
CA LYS A 614 48.38 -29.43 -42.81
C LYS A 614 47.50 -29.35 -44.06
N MET A 615 47.05 -30.49 -44.54
CA MET A 615 46.24 -30.67 -45.74
C MET A 615 44.94 -31.36 -45.35
N LYS A 616 43.82 -30.79 -45.75
CA LYS A 616 42.50 -31.42 -45.68
C LYS A 616 42.36 -32.40 -46.84
N VAL A 617 42.02 -33.65 -46.52
CA VAL A 617 41.65 -34.69 -47.47
C VAL A 617 40.18 -35.01 -47.28
N LEU A 618 39.39 -34.71 -48.31
CA LEU A 618 37.96 -34.99 -48.35
C LEU A 618 37.73 -36.23 -49.19
N ILE A 619 37.18 -37.30 -48.62
CA ILE A 619 36.79 -38.51 -49.34
C ILE A 619 35.26 -38.55 -49.42
N TYR A 620 34.73 -38.43 -50.64
CA TYR A 620 33.29 -38.35 -50.88
C TYR A 620 32.66 -39.75 -50.96
N THR A 621 31.53 -39.91 -50.27
CA THR A 621 30.64 -41.08 -50.30
C THR A 621 29.28 -40.61 -50.81
N GLY A 622 29.08 -40.61 -52.13
CA GLY A 622 27.94 -39.93 -52.74
C GLY A 622 28.01 -38.41 -52.59
N LYS A 623 26.97 -37.80 -51.99
CA LYS A 623 26.89 -36.34 -51.75
C LYS A 623 27.58 -35.87 -50.47
N THR A 624 27.92 -36.77 -49.55
CA THR A 624 28.61 -36.46 -48.28
C THR A 624 30.10 -36.79 -48.38
N TYR A 625 30.90 -36.30 -47.43
CA TYR A 625 32.33 -36.59 -47.38
C TYR A 625 32.83 -36.78 -45.94
N LYS A 626 33.89 -37.60 -45.79
CA LYS A 626 34.70 -37.67 -44.57
C LYS A 626 35.94 -36.80 -44.72
N THR A 627 36.31 -36.08 -43.66
CA THR A 627 37.46 -35.16 -43.63
C THR A 627 38.61 -35.74 -42.81
N PHE A 628 39.82 -35.70 -43.37
CA PHE A 628 41.06 -36.09 -42.70
C PHE A 628 42.10 -34.99 -42.80
N ILE A 629 42.98 -34.88 -41.80
CA ILE A 629 44.05 -33.88 -41.75
C ILE A 629 45.42 -34.56 -41.82
N LEU A 630 46.25 -34.09 -42.74
CA LEU A 630 47.58 -34.65 -42.99
C LEU A 630 48.66 -33.60 -42.99
N LYS A 631 49.80 -33.90 -42.37
CA LYS A 631 50.96 -33.02 -42.42
C LYS A 631 51.95 -33.52 -43.47
N THR A 632 52.47 -32.62 -44.31
CA THR A 632 53.61 -32.94 -45.16
C THR A 632 54.86 -33.13 -44.30
N LYS A 633 55.66 -34.17 -44.57
CA LYS A 633 56.91 -34.48 -43.87
C LYS A 633 58.08 -34.53 -44.86
N LYS A 634 59.29 -34.23 -44.37
CA LYS A 634 60.53 -34.35 -45.12
C LYS A 634 60.84 -35.82 -45.37
N ILE A 635 61.18 -36.18 -46.59
CA ILE A 635 61.64 -37.54 -46.92
C ILE A 635 63.15 -37.63 -46.60
N LYS A 636 63.56 -38.56 -45.74
CA LYS A 636 64.99 -38.85 -45.47
C LYS A 636 65.69 -39.23 -46.80
N GLY A 637 66.86 -38.65 -47.06
CA GLY A 637 67.68 -38.96 -48.24
C GLY A 637 67.34 -38.24 -49.55
N LYS A 638 66.21 -37.53 -49.68
CA LYS A 638 65.86 -36.77 -50.90
C LYS A 638 65.92 -35.27 -50.69
N LYS A 639 66.86 -34.57 -51.34
CA LYS A 639 66.95 -33.09 -51.30
C LYS A 639 65.64 -32.47 -51.83
N LYS A 640 65.01 -31.60 -51.02
CA LYS A 640 63.89 -30.69 -51.39
C LYS A 640 62.51 -31.34 -51.70
N THR A 641 62.21 -32.56 -51.24
CA THR A 641 60.88 -33.19 -51.41
C THR A 641 60.15 -33.43 -50.08
N TYR A 642 58.84 -33.12 -50.06
CA TYR A 642 57.97 -33.30 -48.90
C TYR A 642 56.70 -34.03 -49.34
N GLN A 643 56.32 -35.06 -48.59
CA GLN A 643 55.18 -35.93 -48.90
C GLN A 643 54.22 -35.96 -47.71
N GLY A 644 52.91 -35.96 -48.00
CA GLY A 644 51.90 -36.43 -47.07
C GLY A 644 51.46 -37.82 -47.51
N ALA A 645 51.38 -38.75 -46.57
CA ALA A 645 50.85 -40.08 -46.79
C ALA A 645 49.68 -40.30 -45.83
N PHE A 646 48.62 -40.93 -46.33
CA PHE A 646 47.40 -41.19 -45.60
C PHE A 646 46.92 -42.59 -45.90
N GLY A 647 46.93 -43.42 -44.86
CA GLY A 647 46.24 -44.68 -44.85
C GLY A 647 44.87 -44.48 -44.22
N PHE A 648 43.87 -45.17 -44.74
CA PHE A 648 42.58 -45.31 -44.08
C PHE A 648 42.13 -46.76 -44.16
N ALA A 649 41.37 -47.19 -43.14
CA ALA A 649 40.78 -48.51 -43.12
C ALA A 649 39.66 -48.58 -44.18
N THR A 650 39.76 -49.56 -45.07
CA THR A 650 38.83 -49.67 -46.22
C THR A 650 37.40 -49.98 -45.80
N ASN A 651 37.20 -50.59 -44.62
CA ASN A 651 35.90 -50.87 -44.03
C ASN A 651 35.08 -49.61 -43.66
N GLN A 652 35.70 -48.43 -43.63
CA GLN A 652 35.01 -47.17 -43.33
C GLN A 652 34.24 -46.58 -44.52
N PHE A 653 34.30 -47.24 -45.67
CA PHE A 653 33.76 -46.77 -46.95
C PHE A 653 33.15 -47.94 -47.72
N SER A 654 32.12 -47.66 -48.52
CA SER A 654 31.53 -48.65 -49.43
C SER A 654 32.53 -49.14 -50.48
N ALA A 655 32.35 -50.34 -51.01
CA ALA A 655 33.11 -50.77 -52.19
C ALA A 655 32.76 -49.85 -53.38
N GLY A 656 33.77 -49.46 -54.17
CA GLY A 656 33.59 -48.58 -55.33
C GLY A 656 34.65 -47.48 -55.47
N LYS A 657 34.46 -46.61 -56.46
CA LYS A 657 35.34 -45.47 -56.75
C LYS A 657 34.88 -44.25 -55.95
N HIS A 658 35.75 -43.74 -55.08
CA HIS A 658 35.50 -42.56 -54.27
C HIS A 658 36.31 -41.36 -54.76
N LYS A 659 35.66 -40.20 -54.90
CA LYS A 659 36.32 -38.94 -55.23
C LYS A 659 37.07 -38.42 -54.01
N VAL A 660 38.33 -38.03 -54.21
CA VAL A 660 39.19 -37.47 -53.18
C VAL A 660 39.61 -36.06 -53.57
N VAL A 661 39.48 -35.11 -52.64
CA VAL A 661 39.97 -33.74 -52.80
C VAL A 661 40.98 -33.45 -51.72
N ILE A 662 42.21 -33.11 -52.12
CA ILE A 662 43.28 -32.71 -51.22
C ILE A 662 43.51 -31.20 -51.39
N MET A 663 43.47 -30.46 -50.29
CA MET A 663 43.67 -29.02 -50.29
C MET A 663 44.37 -28.57 -49.01
N PRO A 664 45.11 -27.45 -49.00
CA PRO A 664 45.70 -26.92 -47.79
C PRO A 664 44.62 -26.54 -46.77
N GLU A 665 44.88 -26.85 -45.50
CA GLU A 665 44.06 -26.33 -44.41
C GLU A 665 44.36 -24.85 -44.15
N SER A 666 45.61 -24.43 -44.34
CA SER A 666 46.03 -23.04 -44.13
C SER A 666 45.77 -22.16 -45.34
N ILE A 667 45.15 -21.00 -45.11
CA ILE A 667 44.90 -19.97 -46.13
C ILE A 667 46.18 -19.38 -46.75
N LYS A 668 47.35 -19.55 -46.12
CA LYS A 668 48.66 -19.16 -46.67
C LYS A 668 49.01 -19.89 -47.97
N TYR A 669 48.35 -21.00 -48.27
CA TYR A 669 48.56 -21.78 -49.47
C TYR A 669 47.29 -21.84 -50.30
N LYS A 670 47.44 -21.93 -51.62
CA LYS A 670 46.31 -22.11 -52.55
C LYS A 670 46.56 -23.22 -53.54
N GLY A 671 45.48 -23.77 -54.06
CA GLY A 671 45.47 -24.91 -54.96
C GLY A 671 44.85 -26.13 -54.29
N SER A 672 44.30 -27.01 -55.11
CA SER A 672 43.80 -28.32 -54.69
C SER A 672 44.17 -29.34 -55.74
N VAL A 673 44.10 -30.62 -55.37
CA VAL A 673 44.15 -31.71 -56.34
C VAL A 673 42.96 -32.63 -56.10
N LYS A 674 42.32 -33.00 -57.20
CA LYS A 674 41.21 -33.95 -57.22
C LYS A 674 41.75 -35.26 -57.79
N THR A 675 41.39 -36.37 -57.17
CA THR A 675 41.71 -37.72 -57.63
C THR A 675 40.59 -38.67 -57.26
N SER A 676 40.78 -39.96 -57.49
CA SER A 676 39.89 -40.99 -56.98
C SER A 676 40.71 -42.14 -56.40
N ILE A 677 40.10 -42.84 -55.45
CA ILE A 677 40.58 -44.09 -54.89
C ILE A 677 39.53 -45.15 -55.18
N VAL A 678 39.95 -46.39 -55.42
CA VAL A 678 39.03 -47.51 -55.65
C VAL A 678 39.16 -48.46 -54.48
N ILE A 679 38.03 -48.74 -53.84
CA ILE A 679 37.94 -49.66 -52.72
C ILE A 679 37.34 -50.96 -53.26
N LYS A 680 38.15 -52.02 -53.27
CA LYS A 680 37.72 -53.35 -53.71
C LYS A 680 36.99 -54.06 -52.56
N LYS A 681 35.94 -54.82 -52.88
CA LYS A 681 35.25 -55.71 -51.93
C LYS A 681 36.27 -56.77 -51.48
N SER A 682 36.51 -56.91 -50.17
CA SER A 682 37.40 -57.96 -49.64
C SER A 682 36.80 -59.33 -49.97
N ALA A 683 37.54 -60.16 -50.70
CA ALA A 683 37.25 -61.58 -50.82
C ALA A 683 37.68 -62.27 -49.51
N THR A 684 36.73 -62.92 -48.86
CA THR A 684 36.89 -63.78 -47.68
C THR A 684 38.00 -64.82 -47.85
N LYS A 685 38.91 -64.90 -46.87
CA LYS A 685 39.72 -66.09 -46.49
C LYS A 685 40.11 -65.91 -45.00
N GLY A 686 39.81 -66.78 -44.04
CA GLY A 686 39.07 -68.03 -44.01
C GLY A 686 38.86 -68.43 -42.53
N LEU A 687 37.80 -69.17 -42.27
CA LEU A 687 37.56 -69.86 -41.00
C LEU A 687 38.76 -70.76 -40.64
N LYS A 688 39.12 -70.81 -39.35
CA LYS A 688 39.55 -72.06 -38.70
C LYS A 688 38.84 -72.19 -37.35
N PHE A 689 38.07 -73.27 -37.24
CA PHE A 689 37.36 -73.76 -36.05
C PHE A 689 38.32 -74.23 -34.94
N PHE A 690 37.94 -73.94 -33.69
CA PHE A 690 37.96 -74.70 -32.43
C PHE A 690 39.10 -75.65 -32.00
N ARG A 691 39.34 -75.66 -30.67
CA ARG A 691 39.48 -76.91 -29.88
C ARG A 691 38.87 -76.74 -28.46
N LYS A 692 37.94 -77.66 -28.10
CA LYS A 692 37.44 -78.21 -26.81
C LYS A 692 37.42 -77.33 -25.54
N VAL A 693 36.41 -77.40 -24.66
CA VAL A 693 35.53 -78.51 -24.24
C VAL A 693 34.06 -78.14 -24.39
#